data_AF-A0A2W4HXC2-F1
#
_entry.id   AF-A0A2W4HXC2-F1
#
_cell.length_a   1.000
_cell.length_b   1.000
_cell.length_c   1.000
_cell.angle_alpha   90.00
_cell.angle_beta   90.00
_cell.angle_gamma   90.00
#
_symmetry.space_group_name_H-M   'P 1'
#
loop_
_entity.id
_entity.type
_entity.pdbx_description
1 polymer ?
#
loop_
_entity_poly.entity_id
_entity_poly.type
_entity_poly.pdbx_seq_one_letter_code
_entity_poly.pdbx_strand_id
1 'polypeptide(L)'
;MKKRNAAILIVAAGIIITSIFFIIKSDIFKVTGISVQAKKQAKIDTLEITNFLKNPDFSADIDNNGIPDNWGEKPYNSKTIKDKKTGKYYLHIKNDEPGSAIGSQKIAIDGRQISLLSVAGYVRASSVTRGNQPWETGKIQVLFFDKNSKQIGDWPEVGSYTGSFDWKQVKKVFQVPRATRIVQLNIGLWNCSGEIDFSHFKVVPNKPLPRDQYNFVINGDFEIWQGWVYGGSADWGIQYPGYNGDGLLFINNESNMWSFATQSIKIDSTKIKNIKISAWMKIKKIVQGEQPWEKARINVEFKNEQGVRLGGWPIVHEAAGNFDWKKVEQAFEVPEGTTKVELFVGLLNCKGEAWFDDIVMNAFGKNGEKIVGEDFVKTNTKNWFTFAPQEIKPGSVLDLSPNLQAPAGKNGFVKVKNDHFYFENGERARFYGTNVFGPQLFLSKNEASVLADRIARLGFNIVRIHHLDAAWSDPNIFDKTYNDTQHFSKENLDKVDFFISELEKRGVYIYLDLLVHRGFKEGDKVNDHDKIDNGAKVTGLYDGRLIALQKKYAKDLLLHVNPYTQKQYLKDPAIAMVGIVNENSLFYVAQQPWLPESSTNKLNALWQKWLKKKYKTHDDLDIEWSDSHGAPLLESDEKLNKGTVRRGKTMLAKYRPTEAKNDLREKDTLQFYYELEKKYFAEMFKYLRSIGLKSPVAGSNHWENIEFDIKANAGLDFIDRHRYWNHPQFGYGTGVVFDNLSMIKYPEKSIPAILAAQKVKGKPFVVSEWNTAWPGDYYFEGPAIMASYAKLQDWDALLQFSFNSPRYPEVFSDNFDVASFPNVVSQLQVAGEAFYSTGITPAKVTVCEYVSDDALKDLIKEDRGVFDKPELSLVTAVSKSFDKAPNNYDPSLNLVNTYIGKKGSVLKSTTGQMEWNSKKGIITLNSQKIIGAIGYLKSIPIEIANINFTVDTDFASLFFVSKDGKPLAESKKILVVATARAENTGMIYNTVKTQIIDIGDAPILLEGVKASINIKNSSAGIHVYSVGFDGKTKQEITTKNKNSAINFELLPSNQTLYYLITR
;
A
#
# COMPACT_ATOMS: atom_id res chain seq x y z
N MET A 1 0.26 51.92 -40.86
CA MET A 1 0.03 51.72 -42.31
C MET A 1 1.29 51.14 -42.97
N LYS A 2 1.28 50.86 -44.28
CA LYS A 2 2.06 49.78 -44.93
C LYS A 2 3.55 50.09 -45.29
N LYS A 3 4.33 48.99 -45.33
CA LYS A 3 5.61 48.67 -46.00
C LYS A 3 6.06 49.51 -47.22
N ARG A 4 7.40 49.64 -47.39
CA ARG A 4 8.27 49.22 -48.56
C ARG A 4 9.74 49.62 -48.26
N ASN A 5 10.78 48.77 -48.39
CA ASN A 5 11.49 48.23 -49.58
C ASN A 5 12.18 49.34 -50.44
N ALA A 6 13.44 49.22 -50.92
CA ALA A 6 14.52 48.22 -50.79
C ALA A 6 15.87 48.71 -51.41
N ALA A 7 16.97 47.94 -51.26
CA ALA A 7 18.08 47.74 -52.25
C ALA A 7 19.10 48.91 -52.51
N ILE A 8 20.37 48.80 -53.03
CA ILE A 8 21.23 47.67 -53.50
C ILE A 8 22.72 48.13 -53.82
N LEU A 9 23.75 47.22 -53.72
CA LEU A 9 25.12 47.17 -54.39
C LEU A 9 26.18 48.35 -54.32
N ILE A 10 27.50 48.23 -54.65
CA ILE A 10 28.59 47.19 -54.52
C ILE A 10 30.02 47.72 -54.92
N VAL A 11 31.10 47.14 -54.34
CA VAL A 11 32.53 46.93 -54.80
C VAL A 11 33.43 48.06 -55.38
N ALA A 12 34.64 48.20 -54.82
CA ALA A 12 35.98 48.07 -55.48
C ALA A 12 37.15 48.21 -54.46
N ALA A 13 38.34 47.62 -54.72
CA ALA A 13 39.43 47.48 -53.73
C ALA A 13 40.85 47.70 -54.28
N GLY A 14 41.83 47.92 -53.39
CA GLY A 14 43.28 48.01 -53.67
C GLY A 14 44.11 47.46 -52.50
N ILE A 15 45.27 46.85 -52.77
CA ILE A 15 45.97 45.87 -51.92
C ILE A 15 47.32 46.43 -51.39
N ILE A 16 47.83 45.98 -50.23
CA ILE A 16 49.20 45.39 -50.00
C ILE A 16 49.66 45.40 -48.50
N ILE A 17 49.95 44.20 -47.96
CA ILE A 17 50.88 43.83 -46.84
C ILE A 17 50.63 44.41 -45.42
N THR A 18 50.56 43.67 -44.30
CA THR A 18 50.82 42.23 -43.99
C THR A 18 49.75 41.64 -43.05
N SER A 19 49.38 40.38 -43.32
CA SER A 19 48.58 39.42 -42.52
C SER A 19 48.78 39.45 -40.98
N ILE A 20 47.84 39.15 -40.07
CA ILE A 20 46.38 38.88 -40.06
C ILE A 20 45.97 38.76 -38.55
N PHE A 21 44.77 39.04 -38.02
CA PHE A 21 43.47 39.49 -38.54
C PHE A 21 42.88 40.59 -37.60
N PHE A 22 41.84 41.27 -38.08
CA PHE A 22 40.97 42.26 -37.40
C PHE A 22 39.81 41.57 -36.61
N ILE A 23 39.15 42.03 -35.53
CA ILE A 23 38.68 43.34 -34.99
C ILE A 23 37.61 44.02 -35.91
N ILE A 24 36.39 44.38 -35.49
CA ILE A 24 35.95 45.72 -35.00
C ILE A 24 34.40 45.72 -34.86
N LYS A 25 33.90 46.34 -33.77
CA LYS A 25 32.66 47.13 -33.51
C LYS A 25 31.62 47.35 -34.65
N SER A 26 30.32 47.61 -34.41
CA SER A 26 29.52 47.83 -33.17
C SER A 26 28.00 47.78 -33.45
N ASP A 27 27.23 47.41 -32.42
CA ASP A 27 25.82 47.74 -32.11
C ASP A 27 24.82 48.13 -33.23
N ILE A 28 23.80 47.28 -33.42
CA ILE A 28 22.36 47.62 -33.30
C ILE A 28 21.59 46.30 -33.07
N PHE A 29 21.02 46.10 -31.88
CA PHE A 29 19.67 45.57 -31.63
C PHE A 29 19.40 45.48 -30.12
N LYS A 30 18.50 46.33 -29.61
CA LYS A 30 17.87 46.18 -28.29
C LYS A 30 16.42 45.74 -28.47
N VAL A 31 16.12 44.46 -28.26
CA VAL A 31 14.74 43.99 -27.98
C VAL A 31 14.81 42.87 -26.92
N THR A 32 14.07 43.09 -25.82
CA THR A 32 13.65 42.12 -24.78
C THR A 32 14.67 41.16 -24.14
N GLY A 33 14.95 41.40 -22.87
CA GLY A 33 14.43 40.47 -21.84
C GLY A 33 15.16 39.16 -21.56
N ILE A 34 16.37 38.92 -22.07
CA ILE A 34 17.19 37.78 -21.60
C ILE A 34 17.63 38.07 -20.15
N SER A 35 16.89 37.48 -19.23
CA SER A 35 16.98 37.73 -17.79
C SER A 35 18.25 37.14 -17.18
N VAL A 36 18.45 37.45 -15.89
CA VAL A 36 19.54 36.97 -15.01
C VAL A 36 19.73 35.43 -15.03
N GLN A 37 18.76 34.65 -15.50
CA GLN A 37 18.88 33.19 -15.67
C GLN A 37 20.07 32.78 -16.55
N ALA A 38 20.31 33.42 -17.70
CA ALA A 38 21.40 33.01 -18.60
C ALA A 38 22.79 33.17 -17.94
N LYS A 39 22.96 34.23 -17.12
CA LYS A 39 24.19 34.45 -16.34
C LYS A 39 24.28 33.60 -15.07
N LYS A 40 23.18 33.02 -14.59
CA LYS A 40 23.21 31.97 -13.55
C LYS A 40 23.56 30.62 -14.16
N GLN A 41 23.01 30.28 -15.32
CA GLN A 41 23.29 29.03 -16.04
C GLN A 41 24.77 28.89 -16.41
N ALA A 42 25.34 29.93 -17.04
CA ALA A 42 26.76 29.95 -17.43
C ALA A 42 27.73 29.91 -16.23
N LYS A 43 27.27 30.17 -15.00
CA LYS A 43 28.05 30.06 -13.76
C LYS A 43 27.94 28.68 -13.10
N ILE A 44 27.10 27.79 -13.63
CA ILE A 44 26.97 26.38 -13.23
C ILE A 44 27.76 25.51 -14.21
N ASP A 45 27.76 25.83 -15.51
CA ASP A 45 28.51 25.11 -16.55
C ASP A 45 30.06 25.24 -16.47
N THR A 46 30.58 25.93 -15.45
CA THR A 46 32.02 26.10 -15.18
C THR A 46 32.47 25.61 -13.80
N LEU A 47 31.61 24.88 -13.08
CA LEU A 47 32.10 23.97 -12.05
C LEU A 47 32.82 22.82 -12.76
N GLU A 48 34.15 22.77 -12.63
CA GLU A 48 34.85 21.48 -12.74
C GLU A 48 34.10 20.49 -11.86
N ILE A 49 33.78 19.31 -12.40
CA ILE A 49 32.99 18.30 -11.66
C ILE A 49 33.93 17.61 -10.66
N THR A 50 34.30 18.35 -9.61
CA THR A 50 35.14 17.86 -8.52
C THR A 50 34.41 16.74 -7.80
N ASN A 51 35.08 15.61 -7.63
CA ASN A 51 34.60 14.53 -6.79
C ASN A 51 34.45 15.05 -5.35
N PHE A 52 33.27 14.88 -4.75
CA PHE A 52 33.05 15.28 -3.37
C PHE A 52 33.74 14.37 -2.34
N LEU A 53 34.19 13.18 -2.76
CA LEU A 53 34.98 12.28 -1.91
C LEU A 53 36.44 12.70 -1.83
N LYS A 54 36.96 12.69 -0.61
CA LYS A 54 38.40 12.65 -0.30
C LYS A 54 38.90 11.21 -0.39
N ASN A 55 40.15 11.04 -0.82
CA ASN A 55 40.80 9.73 -1.01
C ASN A 55 39.92 8.69 -1.74
N PRO A 56 39.36 9.03 -2.93
CA PRO A 56 38.38 8.18 -3.64
C PRO A 56 38.97 6.93 -4.30
N ASP A 57 40.29 6.90 -4.50
CA ASP A 57 41.03 5.77 -5.06
C ASP A 57 41.68 4.89 -3.98
N PHE A 58 41.52 5.27 -2.71
CA PHE A 58 42.12 4.61 -1.54
C PHE A 58 43.66 4.58 -1.58
N SER A 59 44.31 5.54 -2.25
CA SER A 59 45.77 5.57 -2.39
C SER A 59 46.51 6.16 -1.18
N ALA A 60 45.83 6.95 -0.34
CA ALA A 60 46.40 7.55 0.87
C ALA A 60 46.06 6.73 2.13
N ASP A 61 47.11 6.36 2.87
CA ASP A 61 47.11 5.67 4.16
C ASP A 61 48.37 6.18 4.89
N ILE A 62 48.33 7.44 5.36
CA ILE A 62 49.53 8.20 5.76
C ILE A 62 50.15 7.67 7.06
N ASP A 63 49.34 7.18 8.00
CA ASP A 63 49.82 6.55 9.23
C ASP A 63 50.12 5.05 9.05
N ASN A 64 49.86 4.49 7.86
CA ASN A 64 50.12 3.12 7.46
C ASN A 64 49.42 2.10 8.39
N ASN A 65 48.23 2.46 8.88
CA ASN A 65 47.41 1.63 9.76
C ASN A 65 46.59 0.58 8.98
N GLY A 66 46.51 0.70 7.64
CA GLY A 66 45.77 -0.19 6.74
C GLY A 66 44.41 0.36 6.30
N ILE A 67 43.94 1.45 6.91
CA ILE A 67 42.65 2.10 6.64
C ILE A 67 42.93 3.36 5.79
N PRO A 68 42.25 3.53 4.64
CA PRO A 68 42.48 4.70 3.81
C PRO A 68 41.99 5.99 4.49
N ASP A 69 42.83 7.04 4.46
CA ASP A 69 42.55 8.34 5.06
C ASP A 69 41.15 8.87 4.69
N ASN A 70 40.40 9.38 5.67
CA ASN A 70 39.01 9.89 5.55
C ASN A 70 37.90 8.81 5.39
N TRP A 71 38.15 7.53 5.68
CA TRP A 71 37.12 6.47 5.58
C TRP A 71 36.73 5.76 6.91
N GLY A 72 37.23 6.19 8.07
CA GLY A 72 36.68 5.85 9.41
C GLY A 72 37.71 5.40 10.45
N GLU A 73 37.28 5.17 11.70
CA GLU A 73 38.15 5.05 12.90
C GLU A 73 37.83 3.86 13.86
N LYS A 74 37.12 2.83 13.40
CA LYS A 74 36.78 1.63 14.21
C LYS A 74 37.32 0.36 13.53
N PRO A 75 37.39 -0.81 14.21
CA PRO A 75 38.08 -1.98 13.66
C PRO A 75 37.35 -2.55 12.45
N TYR A 76 37.68 -1.98 11.30
CA TYR A 76 37.43 -2.57 10.02
C TYR A 76 38.41 -3.72 9.86
N ASN A 77 37.89 -4.90 9.59
CA ASN A 77 38.69 -5.98 9.03
C ASN A 77 39.03 -5.65 7.57
N SER A 78 39.73 -4.54 7.35
CA SER A 78 39.96 -3.95 6.06
C SER A 78 41.42 -3.61 5.84
N LYS A 79 41.82 -3.59 4.56
CA LYS A 79 43.16 -3.18 4.17
C LYS A 79 43.15 -2.46 2.83
N THR A 80 43.87 -1.34 2.75
CA THR A 80 44.29 -0.75 1.48
C THR A 80 45.28 -1.68 0.77
N ILE A 81 44.94 -2.15 -0.43
CA ILE A 81 45.79 -3.03 -1.25
C ILE A 81 46.14 -2.36 -2.57
N LYS A 82 47.44 -2.35 -2.91
CA LYS A 82 47.92 -2.00 -4.24
C LYS A 82 47.91 -3.22 -5.15
N ASP A 83 47.07 -3.21 -6.17
CA ASP A 83 47.03 -4.25 -7.19
C ASP A 83 48.33 -4.26 -8.01
N LYS A 84 49.01 -5.41 -8.03
CA LYS A 84 50.34 -5.56 -8.66
C LYS A 84 50.31 -5.53 -10.19
N LYS A 85 49.15 -5.76 -10.82
CA LYS A 85 49.01 -5.80 -12.30
C LYS A 85 48.69 -4.42 -12.87
N THR A 86 47.86 -3.66 -12.17
CA THR A 86 47.31 -2.36 -12.61
C THR A 86 47.96 -1.16 -11.91
N GLY A 87 48.69 -1.38 -10.81
CA GLY A 87 49.31 -0.33 -9.99
C GLY A 87 48.31 0.48 -9.14
N LYS A 88 47.01 0.17 -9.26
CA LYS A 88 45.90 0.87 -8.61
C LYS A 88 45.68 0.39 -7.17
N TYR A 89 45.07 1.25 -6.35
CA TYR A 89 44.68 0.90 -4.99
C TYR A 89 43.20 0.51 -4.91
N TYR A 90 42.87 -0.35 -3.95
CA TYR A 90 41.51 -0.70 -3.57
C TYR A 90 41.43 -0.95 -2.07
N LEU A 91 40.26 -0.69 -1.49
CA LEU A 91 39.93 -1.06 -0.13
C LEU A 91 39.38 -2.49 -0.11
N HIS A 92 40.11 -3.41 0.51
CA HIS A 92 39.67 -4.77 0.79
C HIS A 92 38.99 -4.85 2.15
N ILE A 93 37.89 -5.58 2.28
CA ILE A 93 37.18 -5.81 3.56
C ILE A 93 36.81 -7.30 3.66
N LYS A 94 37.12 -7.94 4.79
CA LYS A 94 36.93 -9.39 5.01
C LYS A 94 36.35 -9.69 6.38
N ASN A 95 35.27 -10.45 6.45
CA ASN A 95 34.76 -11.00 7.70
C ASN A 95 34.78 -12.54 7.63
N ASP A 96 35.54 -13.18 8.53
CA ASP A 96 35.56 -14.65 8.63
C ASP A 96 34.23 -15.20 9.16
N GLU A 97 33.62 -14.51 10.13
CA GLU A 97 32.31 -14.80 10.71
C GLU A 97 31.36 -13.60 10.51
N PRO A 98 30.02 -13.80 10.54
CA PRO A 98 29.06 -12.70 10.36
C PRO A 98 29.31 -11.51 11.29
N GLY A 99 29.58 -10.35 10.69
CA GLY A 99 29.92 -9.13 11.43
C GLY A 99 29.83 -7.87 10.56
N SER A 100 30.10 -6.70 11.14
CA SER A 100 29.96 -5.41 10.45
C SER A 100 31.29 -4.67 10.33
N ALA A 101 31.71 -4.38 9.09
CA ALA A 101 32.91 -3.61 8.77
C ALA A 101 32.57 -2.64 7.62
N ILE A 102 32.42 -1.35 7.95
CA ILE A 102 31.74 -0.34 7.10
C ILE A 102 32.55 0.96 7.02
N GLY A 103 33.33 1.15 5.96
CA GLY A 103 34.00 2.42 5.67
C GLY A 103 32.97 3.51 5.37
N SER A 104 33.14 4.71 5.92
CA SER A 104 32.16 5.80 5.84
C SER A 104 32.80 7.16 5.59
N GLN A 105 32.20 7.97 4.71
CA GLN A 105 32.58 9.37 4.52
C GLN A 105 31.35 10.29 4.49
N LYS A 106 31.39 11.37 5.28
CA LYS A 106 30.37 12.43 5.32
C LYS A 106 30.77 13.60 4.42
N ILE A 107 29.83 14.05 3.60
CA ILE A 107 29.99 15.07 2.57
C ILE A 107 28.98 16.19 2.85
N ALA A 108 29.43 17.42 2.99
CA ALA A 108 28.53 18.57 3.07
C ALA A 108 27.98 18.93 1.68
N ILE A 109 26.66 19.01 1.53
CA ILE A 109 25.99 19.44 0.29
C ILE A 109 24.84 20.40 0.59
N ASP A 110 24.19 20.95 -0.44
CA ASP A 110 22.94 21.69 -0.27
C ASP A 110 21.87 21.15 -1.22
N GLY A 111 20.93 20.36 -0.68
CA GLY A 111 19.80 19.78 -1.43
C GLY A 111 18.89 20.82 -2.10
N ARG A 112 18.98 22.11 -1.72
CA ARG A 112 18.28 23.21 -2.42
C ARG A 112 18.92 23.59 -3.75
N GLN A 113 20.15 23.14 -4.01
CA GLN A 113 20.97 23.46 -5.18
C GLN A 113 21.34 22.20 -5.98
N ILE A 114 21.59 21.08 -5.28
CA ILE A 114 21.87 19.76 -5.86
C ILE A 114 20.65 18.89 -5.60
N SER A 115 19.79 18.71 -6.60
CA SER A 115 18.63 17.81 -6.52
C SER A 115 18.96 16.36 -6.90
N LEU A 116 20.08 16.13 -7.59
CA LEU A 116 20.51 14.81 -8.04
C LEU A 116 22.00 14.60 -7.75
N LEU A 117 22.33 13.42 -7.26
CA LEU A 117 23.68 13.01 -6.90
C LEU A 117 24.00 11.68 -7.58
N SER A 118 25.06 11.63 -8.39
CA SER A 118 25.59 10.39 -8.94
C SER A 118 26.64 9.82 -8.00
N VAL A 119 26.47 8.56 -7.61
CA VAL A 119 27.52 7.77 -6.95
C VAL A 119 27.95 6.65 -7.90
N ALA A 120 29.24 6.58 -8.21
CA ALA A 120 29.82 5.54 -9.05
C ALA A 120 31.11 4.99 -8.44
N GLY A 121 31.51 3.79 -8.84
CA GLY A 121 32.74 3.14 -8.38
C GLY A 121 32.90 1.75 -9.00
N TYR A 122 33.87 0.99 -8.49
CA TYR A 122 34.08 -0.40 -8.83
C TYR A 122 33.95 -1.27 -7.57
N VAL A 123 33.35 -2.45 -7.74
CA VAL A 123 33.18 -3.45 -6.68
C VAL A 123 33.43 -4.86 -7.23
N ARG A 124 34.04 -5.72 -6.40
CA ARG A 124 34.03 -7.18 -6.57
C ARG A 124 33.80 -7.85 -5.22
N ALA A 125 33.35 -9.11 -5.23
CA ALA A 125 33.07 -9.85 -4.00
C ALA A 125 33.51 -11.32 -4.14
N SER A 126 33.89 -11.93 -3.02
CA SER A 126 34.20 -13.35 -2.92
C SER A 126 33.52 -13.96 -1.71
N SER A 127 32.68 -14.97 -1.94
CA SER A 127 32.01 -15.79 -0.92
C SER A 127 31.20 -14.98 0.11
N VAL A 128 30.63 -13.83 -0.29
CA VAL A 128 29.84 -13.00 0.63
C VAL A 128 28.53 -13.71 0.98
N THR A 129 28.44 -14.16 2.22
CA THR A 129 27.29 -14.93 2.72
C THR A 129 26.39 -14.02 3.52
N ARG A 130 25.11 -13.92 3.11
CA ARG A 130 24.11 -13.05 3.76
C ARG A 130 23.95 -13.40 5.24
N GLY A 131 23.74 -12.39 6.07
CA GLY A 131 23.31 -12.56 7.45
C GLY A 131 21.88 -13.07 7.59
N ASN A 132 21.35 -12.95 8.80
CA ASN A 132 20.01 -13.42 9.18
C ASN A 132 18.89 -12.58 8.55
N GLN A 133 19.13 -11.31 8.26
CA GLN A 133 18.16 -10.41 7.65
C GLN A 133 18.43 -10.21 6.14
N PRO A 134 17.38 -9.95 5.32
CA PRO A 134 17.53 -9.76 3.88
C PRO A 134 18.52 -8.66 3.46
N TRP A 135 18.73 -7.65 4.31
CA TRP A 135 19.63 -6.50 4.09
C TRP A 135 21.03 -6.67 4.70
N GLU A 136 21.36 -7.81 5.32
CA GLU A 136 22.67 -8.08 5.92
C GLU A 136 23.63 -8.64 4.87
N THR A 137 24.21 -7.74 4.07
CA THR A 137 24.97 -8.04 2.86
C THR A 137 26.22 -7.16 2.76
N GLY A 138 27.09 -7.46 1.80
CA GLY A 138 28.06 -6.47 1.31
C GLY A 138 27.32 -5.40 0.52
N LYS A 139 27.58 -4.10 0.73
CA LYS A 139 26.81 -3.05 0.04
C LYS A 139 27.56 -1.72 -0.09
N ILE A 140 26.96 -0.85 -0.90
CA ILE A 140 27.30 0.57 -1.03
C ILE A 140 26.00 1.36 -0.76
N GLN A 141 25.95 2.11 0.33
CA GLN A 141 24.75 2.80 0.81
C GLN A 141 24.97 4.32 0.87
N VAL A 142 23.94 5.09 0.49
CA VAL A 142 23.95 6.56 0.51
C VAL A 142 22.85 7.04 1.45
N LEU A 143 23.20 7.77 2.51
CA LEU A 143 22.24 8.32 3.46
C LEU A 143 22.22 9.85 3.40
N PHE A 144 21.04 10.44 3.53
CA PHE A 144 20.85 11.89 3.54
C PHE A 144 20.49 12.37 4.94
N PHE A 145 21.05 13.50 5.36
CA PHE A 145 20.76 14.12 6.65
C PHE A 145 20.48 15.61 6.49
N ASP A 146 19.59 16.13 7.33
CA ASP A 146 19.24 17.55 7.39
C ASP A 146 20.31 18.40 8.09
N LYS A 147 20.02 19.69 8.30
CA LYS A 147 20.89 20.63 9.03
C LYS A 147 21.15 20.25 10.50
N ASN A 148 20.32 19.38 11.10
CA ASN A 148 20.38 18.96 12.49
C ASN A 148 21.04 17.57 12.63
N SER A 149 21.57 17.00 11.54
CA SER A 149 22.05 15.60 11.46
C SER A 149 20.97 14.54 11.70
N LYS A 150 19.69 14.87 11.49
CA LYS A 150 18.60 13.88 11.43
C LYS A 150 18.59 13.25 10.04
N GLN A 151 18.55 11.92 9.95
CA GLN A 151 18.40 11.23 8.66
C GLN A 151 17.05 11.57 8.03
N ILE A 152 17.05 11.81 6.72
CA ILE A 152 15.87 12.14 5.92
C ILE A 152 15.84 11.31 4.63
N GLY A 153 14.64 11.00 4.15
CA GLY A 153 14.46 10.04 3.06
C GLY A 153 14.73 8.59 3.50
N ASP A 154 14.75 7.70 2.50
CA ASP A 154 14.84 6.25 2.69
C ASP A 154 16.29 5.78 2.97
N TRP A 155 16.56 4.49 2.76
CA TRP A 155 17.88 3.85 2.92
C TRP A 155 18.48 3.42 1.56
N PRO A 156 18.72 4.35 0.61
CA PRO A 156 18.99 3.95 -0.76
C PRO A 156 20.42 3.43 -0.95
N GLU A 157 20.55 2.32 -1.66
CA GLU A 157 21.81 1.62 -1.92
C GLU A 157 22.17 1.69 -3.40
N VAL A 158 23.45 1.91 -3.74
CA VAL A 158 23.99 1.73 -5.11
C VAL A 158 23.87 0.26 -5.50
N GLY A 159 24.13 -0.65 -4.56
CA GLY A 159 23.85 -2.06 -4.69
C GLY A 159 24.14 -2.84 -3.40
N SER A 160 23.58 -4.04 -3.36
CA SER A 160 23.66 -5.04 -2.29
C SER A 160 24.18 -6.33 -2.92
N TYR A 161 25.08 -7.03 -2.24
CA TYR A 161 25.98 -8.01 -2.83
C TYR A 161 26.14 -9.26 -1.95
N THR A 162 26.01 -10.42 -2.58
CA THR A 162 26.23 -11.75 -2.02
C THR A 162 26.91 -12.63 -3.08
N GLY A 163 27.49 -13.76 -2.66
CA GLY A 163 28.20 -14.69 -3.54
C GLY A 163 29.57 -14.17 -4.00
N SER A 164 29.96 -14.54 -5.22
CA SER A 164 31.26 -14.22 -5.80
C SER A 164 31.11 -13.64 -7.21
N PHE A 165 31.79 -12.52 -7.49
CA PHE A 165 31.89 -11.91 -8.82
C PHE A 165 33.15 -11.05 -8.93
N ASP A 166 33.77 -11.02 -10.10
CA ASP A 166 34.93 -10.16 -10.39
C ASP A 166 34.52 -8.69 -10.61
N TRP A 167 35.49 -7.79 -10.77
CA TRP A 167 35.30 -6.35 -10.85
C TRP A 167 34.23 -5.93 -11.86
N LYS A 168 33.17 -5.30 -11.34
CA LYS A 168 32.15 -4.60 -12.13
C LYS A 168 32.10 -3.13 -11.76
N GLN A 169 31.85 -2.29 -12.76
CA GLN A 169 31.49 -0.89 -12.52
C GLN A 169 30.07 -0.82 -11.98
N VAL A 170 29.86 0.07 -11.01
CA VAL A 170 28.54 0.40 -10.48
C VAL A 170 28.36 1.91 -10.52
N LYS A 171 27.16 2.35 -10.90
CA LYS A 171 26.72 3.75 -10.87
C LYS A 171 25.26 3.74 -10.43
N LYS A 172 24.86 4.71 -9.63
CA LYS A 172 23.45 4.99 -9.32
C LYS A 172 23.27 6.46 -9.04
N VAL A 173 22.14 6.99 -9.49
CA VAL A 173 21.78 8.38 -9.30
C VAL A 173 20.64 8.46 -8.31
N PHE A 174 20.81 9.31 -7.32
CA PHE A 174 19.89 9.50 -6.21
C PHE A 174 19.25 10.88 -6.32
N GLN A 175 17.93 10.93 -6.16
CA GLN A 175 17.27 12.18 -5.78
C GLN A 175 17.80 12.59 -4.41
N VAL A 176 18.17 13.86 -4.27
CA VAL A 176 18.63 14.45 -3.02
C VAL A 176 17.44 15.16 -2.39
N PRO A 177 16.94 14.73 -1.21
CA PRO A 177 15.90 15.46 -0.50
C PRO A 177 16.33 16.90 -0.29
N ARG A 178 15.46 17.88 -0.55
CA ARG A 178 15.86 19.30 -0.64
C ARG A 178 16.36 19.86 0.71
N ALA A 179 15.86 19.31 1.81
CA ALA A 179 16.34 19.57 3.17
C ALA A 179 17.78 19.08 3.46
N THR A 180 18.39 18.24 2.61
CA THR A 180 19.72 17.64 2.82
C THR A 180 20.81 18.68 2.99
N ARG A 181 21.61 18.52 4.04
CA ARG A 181 22.88 19.24 4.26
C ARG A 181 24.09 18.33 4.34
N ILE A 182 23.91 17.05 4.64
CA ILE A 182 24.98 16.07 4.68
C ILE A 182 24.55 14.82 3.90
N VAL A 183 25.43 14.32 3.04
CA VAL A 183 25.38 12.97 2.48
C VAL A 183 26.40 12.11 3.23
N GLN A 184 26.05 10.88 3.56
CA GLN A 184 27.00 9.88 4.04
C GLN A 184 27.05 8.72 3.06
N LEU A 185 28.22 8.48 2.48
CA LEU A 185 28.50 7.26 1.71
C LEU A 185 29.07 6.21 2.67
N ASN A 186 28.49 5.01 2.68
CA ASN A 186 28.93 3.85 3.43
C ASN A 186 29.27 2.71 2.45
N ILE A 187 30.38 2.00 2.67
CA ILE A 187 30.81 0.84 1.87
C ILE A 187 31.33 -0.26 2.80
N GLY A 188 31.00 -1.53 2.54
CA GLY A 188 31.45 -2.63 3.42
C GLY A 188 30.47 -3.79 3.57
N LEU A 189 30.65 -4.53 4.67
CA LEU A 189 29.89 -5.71 5.08
C LEU A 189 28.98 -5.35 6.27
N TRP A 190 27.69 -5.68 6.21
CA TRP A 190 26.71 -5.48 7.28
C TRP A 190 26.25 -6.81 7.85
N ASN A 191 26.72 -7.15 9.06
CA ASN A 191 26.41 -8.38 9.80
C ASN A 191 26.50 -9.67 8.95
N CYS A 192 27.51 -9.75 8.08
CA CYS A 192 27.70 -10.82 7.10
C CYS A 192 29.19 -11.22 7.01
N SER A 193 29.45 -12.40 6.45
CA SER A 193 30.80 -12.95 6.23
C SER A 193 31.19 -12.94 4.75
N GLY A 194 32.48 -13.16 4.48
CA GLY A 194 33.09 -13.15 3.14
C GLY A 194 33.95 -11.91 2.88
N GLU A 195 34.31 -11.69 1.62
CA GLU A 195 35.24 -10.65 1.17
C GLU A 195 34.61 -9.70 0.15
N ILE A 196 34.84 -8.40 0.27
CA ILE A 196 34.39 -7.38 -0.68
C ILE A 196 35.46 -6.31 -0.89
N ASP A 197 35.67 -5.93 -2.15
CA ASP A 197 36.69 -4.96 -2.55
C ASP A 197 36.05 -3.75 -3.25
N PHE A 198 36.59 -2.56 -2.98
CA PHE A 198 36.08 -1.27 -3.45
C PHE A 198 37.17 -0.41 -4.08
N SER A 199 36.89 0.24 -5.22
CA SER A 199 37.89 1.07 -5.90
C SER A 199 37.31 2.24 -6.71
N HIS A 200 38.05 3.35 -6.80
CA HIS A 200 37.79 4.52 -7.68
C HIS A 200 36.38 5.13 -7.57
N PHE A 201 35.94 5.46 -6.35
CA PHE A 201 34.60 6.03 -6.14
C PHE A 201 34.48 7.49 -6.57
N LYS A 202 33.31 7.87 -7.09
CA LYS A 202 32.95 9.25 -7.40
C LYS A 202 31.58 9.56 -6.81
N VAL A 203 31.48 10.67 -6.09
CA VAL A 203 30.22 11.27 -5.66
C VAL A 203 30.18 12.69 -6.24
N VAL A 204 29.27 12.95 -7.17
CA VAL A 204 29.22 14.21 -7.93
C VAL A 204 27.77 14.67 -8.14
N PRO A 205 27.51 15.98 -8.31
CA PRO A 205 26.21 16.45 -8.77
C PRO A 205 25.87 15.82 -10.12
N ASN A 206 24.63 15.42 -10.32
CA ASN A 206 24.13 15.01 -11.64
C ASN A 206 23.14 16.03 -12.20
N LYS A 207 22.97 16.03 -13.53
CA LYS A 207 21.97 16.83 -14.22
C LYS A 207 20.58 16.17 -14.11
N PRO A 208 19.48 16.94 -14.20
CA PRO A 208 18.14 16.39 -14.43
C PRO A 208 18.12 15.45 -15.63
N LEU A 209 17.17 14.51 -15.61
CA LEU A 209 16.90 13.57 -16.70
C LEU A 209 17.04 14.22 -18.08
N PRO A 210 17.91 13.69 -18.96
CA PRO A 210 17.85 14.02 -20.38
C PRO A 210 16.45 13.69 -20.89
N ARG A 211 15.79 14.64 -21.56
CA ARG A 211 14.46 14.41 -22.10
C ARG A 211 14.29 15.01 -23.48
N ASP A 212 14.00 14.16 -24.45
CA ASP A 212 13.27 14.56 -25.65
C ASP A 212 11.83 14.90 -25.22
N GLN A 213 11.40 16.14 -25.46
CA GLN A 213 10.02 16.59 -25.19
C GLN A 213 8.95 15.76 -25.92
N TYR A 214 9.33 15.06 -26.99
CA TYR A 214 8.46 14.15 -27.74
C TYR A 214 8.54 12.70 -27.26
N ASN A 215 9.46 12.35 -26.35
CA ASN A 215 9.43 11.06 -25.67
C ASN A 215 8.49 11.14 -24.46
N PHE A 216 7.44 10.33 -24.48
CA PHE A 216 6.51 10.17 -23.38
C PHE A 216 7.03 9.19 -22.31
N VAL A 217 8.04 8.39 -22.65
CA VAL A 217 8.76 7.55 -21.68
C VAL A 217 9.77 8.39 -20.93
N ILE A 218 9.71 8.35 -19.61
CA ILE A 218 10.66 9.00 -18.72
C ILE A 218 11.78 8.01 -18.41
N ASN A 219 13.05 8.43 -18.48
CA ASN A 219 14.22 7.58 -18.17
C ASN A 219 14.28 6.28 -19.00
N GLY A 220 13.95 6.34 -20.29
CA GLY A 220 13.98 5.17 -21.18
C GLY A 220 15.39 4.69 -21.53
N ASP A 221 16.38 5.55 -21.30
CA ASP A 221 17.83 5.36 -21.35
C ASP A 221 18.42 4.73 -20.06
N PHE A 222 17.59 4.57 -19.01
CA PHE A 222 17.99 3.98 -17.73
C PHE A 222 19.27 4.58 -17.11
N GLU A 223 19.52 5.87 -17.30
CA GLU A 223 20.66 6.57 -16.72
C GLU A 223 20.56 6.74 -15.21
N ILE A 224 19.32 6.74 -14.69
CA ILE A 224 18.99 6.82 -13.27
C ILE A 224 18.03 5.69 -12.88
N TRP A 225 17.76 5.50 -11.58
CA TRP A 225 16.87 4.43 -11.13
C TRP A 225 15.37 4.79 -11.22
N GLN A 226 15.05 6.07 -11.13
CA GLN A 226 13.69 6.59 -10.94
C GLN A 226 12.89 6.66 -12.26
N GLY A 227 11.56 6.77 -12.15
CA GLY A 227 10.64 6.91 -13.29
C GLY A 227 10.08 5.57 -13.82
N TRP A 228 10.69 4.45 -13.47
CA TRP A 228 10.15 3.12 -13.70
C TRP A 228 9.71 2.47 -12.39
N VAL A 229 8.79 1.53 -12.53
CA VAL A 229 8.32 0.60 -11.50
C VAL A 229 8.92 -0.74 -11.84
N TYR A 230 9.41 -1.49 -10.86
CA TYR A 230 10.04 -2.78 -11.10
C TYR A 230 9.46 -3.85 -10.18
N GLY A 231 9.36 -5.08 -10.67
CA GLY A 231 8.96 -6.22 -9.86
C GLY A 231 9.47 -7.53 -10.44
N GLY A 232 9.73 -8.52 -9.57
CA GLY A 232 10.15 -9.87 -9.96
C GLY A 232 11.27 -10.46 -9.15
N SER A 233 12.31 -10.98 -9.84
CA SER A 233 13.49 -11.60 -9.25
C SER A 233 14.30 -10.62 -8.38
N ALA A 234 15.38 -11.09 -7.75
CA ALA A 234 16.34 -10.22 -7.07
C ALA A 234 17.54 -9.81 -7.95
N ASP A 235 17.68 -10.42 -9.15
CA ASP A 235 18.84 -10.25 -10.03
C ASP A 235 18.48 -9.45 -11.29
N TRP A 236 18.13 -8.19 -11.07
CA TRP A 236 17.92 -7.19 -12.11
C TRP A 236 18.36 -5.81 -11.61
N GLY A 237 18.60 -4.90 -12.55
CA GLY A 237 19.00 -3.54 -12.21
C GLY A 237 19.65 -2.83 -13.40
N ILE A 238 20.30 -1.71 -13.11
CA ILE A 238 20.98 -0.92 -14.14
C ILE A 238 22.42 -1.39 -14.27
N GLN A 239 22.80 -1.86 -15.46
CA GLN A 239 24.18 -2.23 -15.79
C GLN A 239 24.86 -1.13 -16.59
N TYR A 240 26.19 -1.15 -16.57
CA TYR A 240 27.08 -0.15 -17.15
C TYR A 240 28.23 -0.86 -17.89
N PRO A 241 28.63 -0.45 -19.11
CA PRO A 241 28.05 0.61 -19.93
C PRO A 241 26.72 0.22 -20.61
N GLY A 242 25.97 1.24 -21.04
CA GLY A 242 24.76 1.15 -21.84
C GLY A 242 25.01 0.74 -23.30
N TYR A 243 23.95 0.66 -24.09
CA TYR A 243 24.08 0.56 -25.55
C TYR A 243 24.35 1.95 -26.17
N ASN A 244 23.60 2.98 -25.76
CA ASN A 244 23.83 4.38 -26.16
C ASN A 244 23.92 5.33 -24.94
N GLY A 245 24.70 4.97 -23.93
CA GLY A 245 24.86 5.77 -22.73
C GLY A 245 25.82 5.14 -21.74
N ASP A 246 25.76 5.62 -20.50
CA ASP A 246 26.36 4.91 -19.38
C ASP A 246 25.43 3.76 -18.93
N GLY A 247 24.11 3.95 -18.84
CA GLY A 247 23.15 2.99 -18.26
C GLY A 247 22.36 2.13 -19.27
N LEU A 248 21.78 1.03 -18.77
CA LEU A 248 20.73 0.24 -19.43
C LEU A 248 19.99 -0.62 -18.39
N LEU A 249 18.79 -1.13 -18.69
CA LEU A 249 18.11 -2.12 -17.85
C LEU A 249 18.58 -3.54 -18.16
N PHE A 250 19.03 -4.26 -17.14
CA PHE A 250 19.30 -5.70 -17.19
C PHE A 250 18.34 -6.48 -16.29
N ILE A 251 17.90 -7.65 -16.76
CA ILE A 251 17.09 -8.60 -15.99
C ILE A 251 17.63 -10.02 -16.19
N ASN A 252 17.86 -10.74 -15.10
CA ASN A 252 18.13 -12.18 -15.09
C ASN A 252 17.07 -12.94 -14.26
N ASN A 253 16.68 -14.09 -14.79
CA ASN A 253 15.82 -15.06 -14.14
C ASN A 253 16.48 -16.44 -14.20
N GLU A 254 16.85 -17.00 -13.05
CA GLU A 254 17.41 -18.36 -12.97
C GLU A 254 16.33 -19.45 -13.19
N SER A 255 15.08 -19.13 -12.84
CA SER A 255 13.89 -19.98 -12.99
C SER A 255 12.75 -19.21 -13.68
N ASN A 256 11.69 -19.91 -14.09
CA ASN A 256 10.55 -19.27 -14.74
C ASN A 256 9.80 -18.39 -13.74
N MET A 257 9.88 -17.07 -13.92
CA MET A 257 9.18 -16.09 -13.08
C MET A 257 8.94 -14.78 -13.83
N TRP A 258 8.06 -13.93 -13.30
CA TRP A 258 7.79 -12.61 -13.85
C TRP A 258 8.79 -11.60 -13.31
N SER A 259 9.58 -10.99 -14.19
CA SER A 259 10.54 -9.92 -13.85
C SER A 259 10.50 -8.81 -14.90
N PHE A 260 10.00 -7.63 -14.54
CA PHE A 260 9.75 -6.55 -15.49
C PHE A 260 9.91 -5.16 -14.88
N ALA A 261 10.18 -4.18 -15.75
CA ALA A 261 9.96 -2.77 -15.50
C ALA A 261 8.65 -2.33 -16.18
N THR A 262 7.90 -1.42 -15.56
CA THR A 262 6.68 -0.83 -16.13
C THR A 262 6.58 0.67 -15.86
N GLN A 263 5.91 1.39 -16.75
CA GLN A 263 5.64 2.83 -16.62
C GLN A 263 4.21 3.15 -17.10
N SER A 264 3.45 3.80 -16.22
CA SER A 264 2.14 4.38 -16.52
C SER A 264 2.28 5.75 -17.16
N ILE A 265 1.72 5.91 -18.37
CA ILE A 265 1.89 7.12 -19.18
C ILE A 265 0.52 7.72 -19.53
N LYS A 266 0.35 9.01 -19.24
CA LYS A 266 -0.88 9.75 -19.56
C LYS A 266 -1.02 9.95 -21.07
N ILE A 267 -2.21 9.66 -21.60
CA ILE A 267 -2.58 9.85 -23.01
C ILE A 267 -3.93 10.57 -23.08
N ASP A 268 -4.14 11.35 -24.13
CA ASP A 268 -5.44 11.94 -24.44
C ASP A 268 -5.84 11.49 -25.85
N SER A 269 -6.66 10.44 -25.94
CA SER A 269 -7.13 9.87 -27.22
C SER A 269 -7.97 10.84 -28.06
N THR A 270 -8.41 11.98 -27.52
CA THR A 270 -9.07 13.03 -28.33
C THR A 270 -8.06 13.80 -29.20
N LYS A 271 -6.80 13.89 -28.74
CA LYS A 271 -5.68 14.57 -29.39
C LYS A 271 -4.73 13.60 -30.11
N ILE A 272 -4.36 12.50 -29.44
CA ILE A 272 -3.39 11.51 -29.92
C ILE A 272 -4.13 10.42 -30.68
N LYS A 273 -3.76 10.19 -31.94
CA LYS A 273 -4.30 9.09 -32.77
C LYS A 273 -3.39 7.86 -32.74
N ASN A 274 -2.07 8.06 -32.80
CA ASN A 274 -1.12 6.96 -32.85
C ASN A 274 0.01 7.14 -31.83
N ILE A 275 0.58 6.03 -31.37
CA ILE A 275 1.86 6.00 -30.67
C ILE A 275 2.85 5.13 -31.46
N LYS A 276 4.14 5.47 -31.43
CA LYS A 276 5.23 4.59 -31.87
C LYS A 276 6.17 4.36 -30.71
N ILE A 277 6.44 3.09 -30.41
CA ILE A 277 7.39 2.69 -29.38
C ILE A 277 8.60 2.05 -30.06
N SER A 278 9.81 2.41 -29.60
CA SER A 278 11.05 1.73 -29.98
C SER A 278 11.96 1.51 -28.78
N ALA A 279 12.80 0.49 -28.83
CA ALA A 279 13.84 0.21 -27.84
C ALA A 279 15.03 -0.51 -28.50
N TRP A 280 16.21 -0.44 -27.90
CA TRP A 280 17.25 -1.45 -28.09
C TRP A 280 17.00 -2.61 -27.13
N MET A 281 17.13 -3.82 -27.65
CA MET A 281 16.94 -5.06 -26.89
C MET A 281 18.07 -6.03 -27.20
N LYS A 282 18.47 -6.81 -26.20
CA LYS A 282 19.39 -7.94 -26.32
C LYS A 282 18.88 -9.07 -25.45
N ILE A 283 19.06 -10.33 -25.87
CA ILE A 283 18.66 -11.49 -25.06
C ILE A 283 19.69 -12.62 -25.13
N LYS A 284 19.81 -13.37 -24.04
CA LYS A 284 20.72 -14.51 -23.92
C LYS A 284 20.05 -15.61 -23.10
N LYS A 285 20.07 -16.83 -23.66
CA LYS A 285 19.53 -18.06 -23.07
C LYS A 285 18.06 -17.96 -22.61
N ILE A 286 17.23 -17.17 -23.28
CA ILE A 286 15.80 -17.10 -22.94
C ILE A 286 15.14 -18.44 -23.26
N VAL A 287 14.67 -19.14 -22.22
CA VAL A 287 13.87 -20.34 -22.34
C VAL A 287 12.42 -19.98 -22.05
N GLN A 288 11.53 -20.28 -22.99
CA GLN A 288 10.10 -20.00 -22.87
C GLN A 288 9.48 -20.70 -21.64
N GLY A 289 8.46 -20.08 -21.04
CA GLY A 289 7.61 -20.71 -20.03
C GLY A 289 6.66 -21.80 -20.58
N GLU A 290 5.68 -22.19 -19.76
CA GLU A 290 4.62 -23.16 -20.12
C GLU A 290 3.77 -22.63 -21.28
N GLN A 291 3.54 -21.31 -21.33
CA GLN A 291 2.69 -20.68 -22.33
C GLN A 291 3.49 -20.04 -23.49
N PRO A 292 2.94 -20.00 -24.73
CA PRO A 292 3.64 -19.45 -25.90
C PRO A 292 4.08 -17.99 -25.79
N TRP A 293 3.49 -17.20 -24.89
CA TRP A 293 3.79 -15.77 -24.67
C TRP A 293 4.76 -15.52 -23.49
N GLU A 294 5.19 -16.58 -22.79
CA GLU A 294 6.07 -16.47 -21.63
C GLU A 294 7.53 -16.39 -22.08
N LYS A 295 7.94 -15.16 -22.41
CA LYS A 295 9.17 -14.82 -23.14
C LYS A 295 9.75 -13.48 -22.65
N ALA A 296 10.94 -13.12 -23.13
CA ALA A 296 11.39 -11.74 -23.05
C ALA A 296 10.52 -10.87 -23.97
N ARG A 297 9.93 -9.78 -23.46
CA ARG A 297 8.87 -9.03 -24.16
C ARG A 297 8.90 -7.53 -23.84
N ILE A 298 8.43 -6.75 -24.81
CA ILE A 298 8.01 -5.35 -24.68
C ILE A 298 6.54 -5.30 -25.12
N ASN A 299 5.62 -4.96 -24.21
CA ASN A 299 4.18 -4.94 -24.48
C ASN A 299 3.49 -3.71 -23.89
N VAL A 300 2.27 -3.48 -24.37
CA VAL A 300 1.48 -2.26 -24.10
C VAL A 300 0.07 -2.65 -23.65
N GLU A 301 -0.48 -1.94 -22.67
CA GLU A 301 -1.93 -1.93 -22.40
C GLU A 301 -2.49 -0.52 -22.59
N PHE A 302 -3.56 -0.38 -23.38
CA PHE A 302 -4.37 0.84 -23.41
C PHE A 302 -5.42 0.76 -22.31
N LYS A 303 -5.55 1.79 -21.46
CA LYS A 303 -6.52 1.84 -20.36
C LYS A 303 -7.36 3.11 -20.41
N ASN A 304 -8.63 2.97 -20.03
CA ASN A 304 -9.52 4.11 -19.79
C ASN A 304 -9.33 4.70 -18.38
N GLU A 305 -10.10 5.75 -18.07
CA GLU A 305 -10.10 6.42 -16.75
C GLU A 305 -10.45 5.48 -15.59
N GLN A 306 -11.13 4.36 -15.88
CA GLN A 306 -11.48 3.33 -14.90
C GLN A 306 -10.39 2.26 -14.72
N GLY A 307 -9.22 2.43 -15.35
CA GLY A 307 -8.13 1.45 -15.34
C GLY A 307 -8.43 0.16 -16.15
N VAL A 308 -9.59 0.09 -16.81
CA VAL A 308 -10.00 -1.08 -17.60
C VAL A 308 -9.27 -1.05 -18.94
N ARG A 309 -8.68 -2.20 -19.31
CA ARG A 309 -7.99 -2.34 -20.59
C ARG A 309 -8.96 -2.25 -21.76
N LEU A 310 -8.59 -1.45 -22.76
CA LEU A 310 -9.24 -1.31 -24.04
C LEU A 310 -8.49 -2.15 -25.08
N GLY A 311 -9.17 -3.13 -25.66
CA GLY A 311 -8.59 -4.02 -26.68
C GLY A 311 -7.72 -5.15 -26.14
N GLY A 312 -6.83 -5.66 -27.00
CA GLY A 312 -5.98 -6.83 -26.75
C GLY A 312 -4.68 -6.52 -26.00
N TRP A 313 -3.65 -7.32 -26.27
CA TRP A 313 -2.30 -7.20 -25.67
C TRP A 313 -1.24 -6.80 -26.72
N PRO A 314 -1.23 -5.55 -27.22
CA PRO A 314 -0.27 -5.10 -28.23
C PRO A 314 1.19 -5.35 -27.82
N ILE A 315 1.99 -5.80 -28.78
CA ILE A 315 3.39 -6.23 -28.58
C ILE A 315 4.29 -5.38 -29.47
N VAL A 316 5.36 -4.82 -28.90
CA VAL A 316 6.44 -4.17 -29.66
C VAL A 316 7.45 -5.23 -30.10
N HIS A 317 7.86 -6.09 -29.16
CA HIS A 317 8.65 -7.29 -29.48
C HIS A 317 8.44 -8.40 -28.45
N GLU A 318 8.60 -9.66 -28.88
CA GLU A 318 8.80 -10.81 -27.99
C GLU A 318 9.81 -11.77 -28.60
N ALA A 319 10.60 -12.46 -27.78
CA ALA A 319 11.60 -13.41 -28.26
C ALA A 319 12.04 -14.44 -27.22
N ALA A 320 12.54 -15.57 -27.72
CA ALA A 320 13.23 -16.61 -26.98
C ALA A 320 14.59 -16.94 -27.66
N GLY A 321 15.46 -17.67 -26.97
CA GLY A 321 16.80 -18.01 -27.45
C GLY A 321 17.83 -16.90 -27.19
N ASN A 322 18.53 -16.47 -28.23
CA ASN A 322 19.63 -15.51 -28.14
C ASN A 322 19.60 -14.54 -29.33
N PHE A 323 19.86 -13.26 -29.09
CA PHE A 323 20.35 -12.32 -30.09
C PHE A 323 21.15 -11.21 -29.43
N ASP A 324 22.15 -10.69 -30.14
CA ASP A 324 22.84 -9.46 -29.74
C ASP A 324 22.02 -8.21 -30.12
N TRP A 325 22.44 -7.05 -29.61
CA TRP A 325 21.71 -5.78 -29.69
C TRP A 325 20.99 -5.52 -31.01
N LYS A 326 19.66 -5.40 -30.91
CA LYS A 326 18.75 -5.12 -32.02
C LYS A 326 17.78 -4.03 -31.62
N LYS A 327 17.60 -3.04 -32.51
CA LYS A 327 16.51 -2.07 -32.37
C LYS A 327 15.19 -2.73 -32.76
N VAL A 328 14.21 -2.63 -31.88
CA VAL A 328 12.84 -3.09 -32.09
C VAL A 328 11.91 -1.89 -32.06
N GLU A 329 10.91 -1.87 -32.92
CA GLU A 329 9.93 -0.79 -32.97
C GLU A 329 8.58 -1.26 -33.48
N GLN A 330 7.51 -0.63 -33.01
CA GLN A 330 6.15 -0.86 -33.48
C GLN A 330 5.29 0.40 -33.29
N ALA A 331 4.32 0.60 -34.18
CA ALA A 331 3.31 1.65 -34.05
C ALA A 331 1.93 1.04 -33.75
N PHE A 332 1.12 1.78 -32.99
CA PHE A 332 -0.23 1.40 -32.60
C PHE A 332 -1.18 2.58 -32.74
N GLU A 333 -2.38 2.33 -33.27
CA GLU A 333 -3.50 3.26 -33.14
C GLU A 333 -4.02 3.23 -31.70
N VAL A 334 -4.33 4.40 -31.14
CA VAL A 334 -4.81 4.55 -29.76
C VAL A 334 -6.33 4.35 -29.73
N PRO A 335 -6.87 3.38 -28.98
CA PRO A 335 -8.31 3.17 -28.87
C PRO A 335 -9.03 4.39 -28.30
N GLU A 336 -10.25 4.67 -28.80
CA GLU A 336 -11.09 5.75 -28.27
C GLU A 336 -11.40 5.53 -26.78
N GLY A 337 -11.30 6.60 -25.99
CA GLY A 337 -11.47 6.55 -24.54
C GLY A 337 -10.21 6.14 -23.75
N THR A 338 -9.09 5.90 -24.43
CA THR A 338 -7.79 5.73 -23.75
C THR A 338 -7.37 7.02 -23.05
N THR A 339 -7.06 6.91 -21.76
CA THR A 339 -6.49 7.97 -20.92
C THR A 339 -5.10 7.62 -20.36
N LYS A 340 -4.75 6.33 -20.33
CA LYS A 340 -3.47 5.81 -19.85
C LYS A 340 -2.95 4.73 -20.81
N VAL A 341 -1.64 4.72 -21.03
CA VAL A 341 -0.88 3.61 -21.61
C VAL A 341 0.00 3.03 -20.51
N GLU A 342 -0.05 1.73 -20.32
CA GLU A 342 0.96 1.01 -19.53
C GLU A 342 1.98 0.40 -20.50
N LEU A 343 3.25 0.69 -20.28
CA LEU A 343 4.36 0.07 -21.01
C LEU A 343 5.05 -0.93 -20.09
N PHE A 344 5.26 -2.17 -20.55
CA PHE A 344 5.97 -3.22 -19.82
C PHE A 344 7.18 -3.69 -20.62
N VAL A 345 8.33 -3.87 -19.95
CA VAL A 345 9.54 -4.48 -20.51
C VAL A 345 10.13 -5.51 -19.55
N GLY A 346 10.44 -6.71 -20.04
CA GLY A 346 11.15 -7.70 -19.22
C GLY A 346 10.96 -9.15 -19.62
N LEU A 347 11.03 -10.03 -18.62
CA LEU A 347 10.93 -11.48 -18.68
C LEU A 347 9.59 -11.93 -18.08
N LEU A 348 8.68 -12.44 -18.91
CA LEU A 348 7.33 -12.79 -18.49
C LEU A 348 7.25 -14.30 -18.25
N ASN A 349 7.32 -14.73 -16.99
CA ASN A 349 7.31 -16.14 -16.57
C ASN A 349 8.34 -17.05 -17.26
N CYS A 350 9.50 -16.51 -17.61
CA CYS A 350 10.56 -17.22 -18.34
C CYS A 350 11.91 -17.05 -17.66
N LYS A 351 12.89 -17.86 -18.06
CA LYS A 351 14.26 -17.83 -17.51
C LYS A 351 15.28 -17.41 -18.57
N GLY A 352 16.40 -16.85 -18.12
CA GLY A 352 17.49 -16.31 -18.94
C GLY A 352 17.76 -14.84 -18.69
N GLU A 353 18.54 -14.22 -19.58
CA GLU A 353 19.06 -12.86 -19.45
C GLU A 353 18.50 -11.95 -20.56
N ALA A 354 18.05 -10.74 -20.21
CA ALA A 354 17.65 -9.71 -21.17
C ALA A 354 18.18 -8.33 -20.78
N TRP A 355 18.46 -7.50 -21.80
CA TRP A 355 18.83 -6.10 -21.65
C TRP A 355 17.92 -5.22 -22.52
N PHE A 356 17.59 -4.05 -22.01
CA PHE A 356 16.73 -3.05 -22.65
C PHE A 356 17.35 -1.65 -22.50
N ASP A 357 17.34 -0.86 -23.56
CA ASP A 357 17.91 0.51 -23.59
C ASP A 357 17.17 1.40 -24.62
N ASP A 358 17.34 2.72 -24.54
CA ASP A 358 16.66 3.76 -25.35
C ASP A 358 15.17 3.53 -25.59
N ILE A 359 14.40 3.26 -24.54
CA ILE A 359 12.95 3.09 -24.67
C ILE A 359 12.30 4.45 -24.96
N VAL A 360 11.79 4.61 -26.18
CA VAL A 360 11.13 5.83 -26.65
C VAL A 360 9.69 5.52 -27.02
N MET A 361 8.74 6.31 -26.50
CA MET A 361 7.38 6.40 -27.03
C MET A 361 7.13 7.80 -27.58
N ASN A 362 6.96 7.93 -28.90
CA ASN A 362 6.46 9.15 -29.51
C ASN A 362 4.94 9.04 -29.75
N ALA A 363 4.20 10.11 -29.43
CA ALA A 363 2.78 10.22 -29.74
C ALA A 363 2.54 11.15 -30.93
N PHE A 364 1.52 10.84 -31.73
CA PHE A 364 1.18 11.56 -32.96
C PHE A 364 -0.29 11.96 -32.98
N GLY A 365 -0.55 13.20 -33.38
CA GLY A 365 -1.90 13.74 -33.55
C GLY A 365 -2.61 13.22 -34.80
N LYS A 366 -3.82 13.72 -35.04
CA LYS A 366 -4.67 13.28 -36.16
C LYS A 366 -4.09 13.63 -37.53
N ASN A 367 -3.16 14.58 -37.62
CA ASN A 367 -2.50 15.02 -38.85
C ASN A 367 -1.05 14.47 -38.96
N GLY A 368 -0.64 13.57 -38.06
CA GLY A 368 0.72 13.01 -38.02
C GLY A 368 1.76 13.91 -37.34
N GLU A 369 1.34 15.02 -36.73
CA GLU A 369 2.19 15.91 -35.93
C GLU A 369 2.66 15.22 -34.64
N LYS A 370 3.94 15.35 -34.27
CA LYS A 370 4.42 14.87 -32.96
C LYS A 370 3.81 15.70 -31.84
N ILE A 371 3.30 15.03 -30.81
CA ILE A 371 2.77 15.66 -29.60
C ILE A 371 3.87 15.75 -28.54
N VAL A 372 3.89 16.83 -27.76
CA VAL A 372 4.79 17.01 -26.61
C VAL A 372 4.19 16.32 -25.38
N GLY A 373 4.98 15.51 -24.68
CA GLY A 373 4.55 14.84 -23.45
C GLY A 373 4.63 15.76 -22.23
N GLU A 374 3.76 15.58 -21.25
CA GLU A 374 3.86 16.24 -19.94
C GLU A 374 5.03 15.67 -19.12
N ASP A 375 5.70 16.49 -18.31
CA ASP A 375 6.85 16.05 -17.50
C ASP A 375 6.42 15.32 -16.23
N PHE A 376 5.87 16.07 -15.27
CA PHE A 376 5.50 15.59 -13.95
C PHE A 376 4.31 16.42 -13.42
N VAL A 377 3.52 15.84 -12.51
CA VAL A 377 2.43 16.56 -11.83
C VAL A 377 2.94 17.09 -10.49
N LYS A 378 2.83 18.40 -10.31
CA LYS A 378 3.03 19.08 -9.03
C LYS A 378 1.75 19.82 -8.66
N THR A 379 1.18 19.51 -7.50
CA THR A 379 -0.06 20.13 -7.03
C THR A 379 0.16 21.63 -6.76
N ASN A 380 -0.80 22.47 -7.18
CA ASN A 380 -0.74 23.91 -6.93
C ASN A 380 -1.18 24.24 -5.49
N THR A 381 -0.22 24.14 -4.56
CA THR A 381 -0.45 24.37 -3.13
C THR A 381 -0.40 25.84 -2.70
N LYS A 382 -0.42 26.82 -3.63
CA LYS A 382 -0.29 28.26 -3.31
C LYS A 382 -1.32 28.78 -2.29
N ASN A 383 -2.52 28.21 -2.30
CA ASN A 383 -3.63 28.58 -1.40
C ASN A 383 -3.85 27.55 -0.27
N TRP A 384 -2.95 26.59 -0.11
CA TRP A 384 -2.97 25.62 0.98
C TRP A 384 -2.27 26.22 2.20
N PHE A 385 -2.58 25.72 3.39
CA PHE A 385 -1.99 26.20 4.65
C PHE A 385 -1.13 25.14 5.31
N THR A 386 -0.12 25.58 6.06
CA THR A 386 0.77 24.70 6.82
C THR A 386 0.01 23.97 7.91
N PHE A 387 0.18 22.65 7.99
CA PHE A 387 -0.27 21.88 9.15
C PHE A 387 0.63 22.19 10.35
N ALA A 388 0.03 22.69 11.43
CA ALA A 388 0.68 22.85 12.72
C ALA A 388 0.19 21.72 13.64
N PRO A 389 0.96 20.63 13.85
CA PRO A 389 0.52 19.50 14.64
C PRO A 389 0.28 19.89 16.10
N GLN A 390 -0.86 19.49 16.63
CA GLN A 390 -1.27 19.71 18.02
C GLN A 390 -1.99 18.47 18.53
N GLU A 391 -1.76 18.13 19.79
CA GLU A 391 -2.55 17.10 20.48
C GLU A 391 -3.91 17.66 20.91
N ILE A 392 -4.97 16.92 20.58
CA ILE A 392 -6.34 17.17 21.04
C ILE A 392 -6.32 17.33 22.56
N LYS A 393 -6.87 18.44 23.08
CA LYS A 393 -6.89 18.70 24.52
C LYS A 393 -8.05 17.96 25.19
N PRO A 394 -7.85 17.37 26.38
CA PRO A 394 -8.94 16.78 27.16
C PRO A 394 -10.10 17.78 27.35
N GLY A 395 -11.33 17.33 27.16
CA GLY A 395 -12.55 18.14 27.26
C GLY A 395 -12.76 19.16 26.12
N SER A 396 -11.91 19.17 25.09
CA SER A 396 -12.11 19.98 23.88
C SER A 396 -13.23 19.45 23.00
N VAL A 397 -13.67 20.19 21.97
CA VAL A 397 -14.75 19.74 21.09
C VAL A 397 -14.37 18.53 20.22
N LEU A 398 -13.07 18.27 20.05
CA LEU A 398 -12.54 17.13 19.29
C LEU A 398 -12.24 15.92 20.16
N ASP A 399 -12.28 16.06 21.50
CA ASP A 399 -12.06 14.95 22.43
C ASP A 399 -13.29 14.05 22.51
N LEU A 400 -13.12 12.80 22.06
CA LEU A 400 -14.14 11.75 22.09
C LEU A 400 -13.93 10.75 23.24
N SER A 401 -12.85 10.89 24.03
CA SER A 401 -12.58 10.00 25.17
C SER A 401 -13.67 9.98 26.25
N PRO A 402 -14.46 11.05 26.51
CA PRO A 402 -15.59 11.00 27.46
C PRO A 402 -16.72 10.03 27.05
N ASN A 403 -16.76 9.59 25.79
CA ASN A 403 -17.73 8.59 25.31
C ASN A 403 -17.27 7.15 25.59
N LEU A 404 -16.01 6.93 26.03
CA LEU A 404 -15.45 5.61 26.26
C LEU A 404 -15.83 5.08 27.65
N GLN A 405 -16.19 3.80 27.70
CA GLN A 405 -16.62 3.14 28.92
C GLN A 405 -15.42 2.63 29.74
N ALA A 406 -14.64 3.55 30.32
CA ALA A 406 -13.46 3.20 31.13
C ALA A 406 -13.81 2.60 32.52
N PRO A 407 -12.97 1.68 33.06
CA PRO A 407 -11.94 0.92 32.34
C PRO A 407 -12.57 -0.16 31.43
N ALA A 408 -11.82 -0.61 30.42
CA ALA A 408 -12.28 -1.69 29.55
C ALA A 408 -12.49 -2.99 30.34
N GLY A 409 -13.44 -3.81 29.90
CA GLY A 409 -13.81 -5.07 30.55
C GLY A 409 -14.74 -4.92 31.78
N LYS A 410 -15.07 -3.69 32.22
CA LYS A 410 -15.96 -3.48 33.38
C LYS A 410 -17.38 -4.04 33.22
N ASN A 411 -17.83 -4.27 31.98
CA ASN A 411 -19.14 -4.86 31.66
C ASN A 411 -19.10 -6.40 31.56
N GLY A 412 -17.94 -7.02 31.85
CA GLY A 412 -17.68 -8.45 31.66
C GLY A 412 -17.26 -8.80 30.23
N PHE A 413 -17.09 -10.09 29.98
CA PHE A 413 -16.68 -10.63 28.68
C PHE A 413 -17.70 -10.36 27.56
N VAL A 414 -17.20 -10.21 26.34
CA VAL A 414 -18.04 -10.22 25.14
C VAL A 414 -18.58 -11.63 24.90
N LYS A 415 -19.85 -11.73 24.49
CA LYS A 415 -20.55 -12.97 24.15
C LYS A 415 -21.32 -12.80 22.84
N VAL A 416 -21.48 -13.88 22.10
CA VAL A 416 -22.33 -13.92 20.90
C VAL A 416 -23.78 -14.23 21.29
N LYS A 417 -24.71 -13.40 20.82
CA LYS A 417 -26.16 -13.56 20.99
C LYS A 417 -26.90 -12.86 19.85
N ASN A 418 -27.99 -13.43 19.37
CA ASN A 418 -28.84 -12.85 18.31
C ASN A 418 -28.27 -13.17 16.92
N ASP A 419 -27.08 -12.63 16.70
CA ASP A 419 -26.27 -12.55 15.48
C ASP A 419 -25.14 -11.51 15.72
N HIS A 420 -24.86 -11.19 16.98
CA HIS A 420 -24.24 -9.94 17.40
C HIS A 420 -23.45 -10.10 18.71
N PHE A 421 -22.63 -9.12 19.05
CA PHE A 421 -21.88 -9.06 20.31
C PHE A 421 -22.64 -8.36 21.43
N TYR A 422 -22.59 -8.92 22.63
CA TYR A 422 -23.13 -8.35 23.86
C TYR A 422 -22.13 -8.52 25.01
N PHE A 423 -22.09 -7.57 25.94
CA PHE A 423 -21.36 -7.73 27.21
C PHE A 423 -22.18 -8.58 28.21
N GLU A 424 -21.57 -9.02 29.31
CA GLU A 424 -22.25 -9.86 30.31
C GLU A 424 -23.36 -9.12 31.06
N ASN A 425 -23.29 -7.79 31.14
CA ASN A 425 -24.38 -6.94 31.65
C ASN A 425 -25.62 -6.88 30.73
N GLY A 426 -25.55 -7.45 29.52
CA GLY A 426 -26.64 -7.47 28.53
C GLY A 426 -26.66 -6.29 27.56
N GLU A 427 -25.73 -5.32 27.67
CA GLU A 427 -25.59 -4.24 26.70
C GLU A 427 -25.01 -4.74 25.37
N ARG A 428 -25.46 -4.15 24.25
CA ARG A 428 -24.92 -4.43 22.92
C ARG A 428 -23.48 -3.92 22.83
N ALA A 429 -22.53 -4.82 22.58
CA ALA A 429 -21.15 -4.44 22.32
C ALA A 429 -21.00 -4.06 20.84
N ARG A 430 -20.36 -2.92 20.59
CA ARG A 430 -19.92 -2.49 19.26
C ARG A 430 -18.54 -1.86 19.35
N PHE A 431 -17.69 -2.13 18.37
CA PHE A 431 -16.32 -1.66 18.40
C PHE A 431 -15.94 -0.85 17.15
N TYR A 432 -15.44 0.37 17.34
CA TYR A 432 -14.78 1.12 16.27
C TYR A 432 -13.37 1.43 16.73
N GLY A 433 -12.39 1.05 15.91
CA GLY A 433 -11.04 0.88 16.40
C GLY A 433 -9.99 0.99 15.32
N THR A 434 -8.81 0.51 15.69
CA THR A 434 -7.64 0.55 14.82
C THR A 434 -6.66 -0.57 15.17
N ASN A 435 -5.58 -0.67 14.41
CA ASN A 435 -4.51 -1.65 14.58
C ASN A 435 -3.25 -0.93 15.06
N VAL A 436 -2.58 -1.46 16.08
CA VAL A 436 -1.21 -1.10 16.44
C VAL A 436 -0.35 -2.34 16.23
N PHE A 437 0.74 -2.20 15.48
CA PHE A 437 1.44 -3.37 14.95
C PHE A 437 2.96 -3.28 15.04
N GLY A 438 3.61 -4.44 15.18
CA GLY A 438 5.08 -4.58 15.09
C GLY A 438 5.83 -3.76 16.16
N PRO A 439 6.89 -2.99 15.79
CA PRO A 439 7.74 -2.27 16.74
C PRO A 439 6.98 -1.33 17.69
N GLN A 440 5.84 -0.78 17.23
CA GLN A 440 5.02 0.18 17.96
C GLN A 440 4.26 -0.42 19.14
N LEU A 441 4.19 -1.76 19.25
CA LEU A 441 3.71 -2.46 20.45
C LEU A 441 4.77 -2.52 21.56
N PHE A 442 6.03 -2.23 21.23
CA PHE A 442 7.19 -2.33 22.13
C PHE A 442 7.79 -0.95 22.44
N LEU A 443 6.94 0.09 22.47
CA LEU A 443 7.32 1.46 22.82
C LEU A 443 7.78 1.59 24.28
N SER A 444 8.50 2.67 24.57
CA SER A 444 8.75 3.06 25.98
C SER A 444 7.43 3.37 26.68
N LYS A 445 7.37 3.18 28.00
CA LYS A 445 6.14 3.38 28.79
C LYS A 445 5.55 4.79 28.62
N ASN A 446 6.39 5.82 28.47
CA ASN A 446 5.93 7.18 28.16
C ASN A 446 5.25 7.27 26.78
N GLU A 447 5.90 6.77 25.73
CA GLU A 447 5.35 6.82 24.36
C GLU A 447 4.11 5.93 24.21
N ALA A 448 4.05 4.79 24.90
CA ALA A 448 2.87 3.93 24.99
C ALA A 448 1.67 4.65 25.64
N SER A 449 1.89 5.40 26.73
CA SER A 449 0.85 6.24 27.34
C SER A 449 0.38 7.36 26.41
N VAL A 450 1.29 8.00 25.66
CA VAL A 450 0.96 9.04 24.67
C VAL A 450 0.13 8.46 23.52
N LEU A 451 0.50 7.28 23.01
CA LEU A 451 -0.26 6.58 21.96
C LEU A 451 -1.67 6.20 22.45
N ALA A 452 -1.78 5.63 23.65
CA ALA A 452 -3.06 5.26 24.27
C ALA A 452 -3.97 6.48 24.51
N ASP A 453 -3.41 7.61 24.97
CA ASP A 453 -4.12 8.90 25.08
C ASP A 453 -4.69 9.34 23.72
N ARG A 454 -3.88 9.26 22.67
CA ARG A 454 -4.24 9.72 21.33
C ARG A 454 -5.34 8.87 20.70
N ILE A 455 -5.24 7.54 20.85
CA ILE A 455 -6.27 6.57 20.44
C ILE A 455 -7.60 6.85 21.16
N ALA A 456 -7.56 7.02 22.48
CA ALA A 456 -8.75 7.28 23.29
C ALA A 456 -9.43 8.61 22.96
N ARG A 457 -8.65 9.70 22.78
CA ARG A 457 -9.18 11.03 22.41
C ARG A 457 -9.83 11.07 21.04
N LEU A 458 -9.51 10.13 20.14
CA LEU A 458 -10.16 9.93 18.85
C LEU A 458 -11.38 8.99 18.93
N GLY A 459 -11.73 8.50 20.11
CA GLY A 459 -12.93 7.71 20.35
C GLY A 459 -12.82 6.27 19.87
N PHE A 460 -11.63 5.77 19.56
CA PHE A 460 -11.44 4.34 19.32
C PHE A 460 -11.64 3.59 20.64
N ASN A 461 -12.56 2.62 20.65
CA ASN A 461 -12.87 1.80 21.84
C ASN A 461 -12.29 0.38 21.74
N ILE A 462 -11.56 0.06 20.68
CA ILE A 462 -10.76 -1.16 20.56
C ILE A 462 -9.45 -0.91 19.81
N VAL A 463 -8.41 -1.65 20.18
CA VAL A 463 -7.16 -1.79 19.42
C VAL A 463 -6.94 -3.26 19.11
N ARG A 464 -6.60 -3.57 17.85
CA ARG A 464 -6.04 -4.85 17.47
C ARG A 464 -4.51 -4.84 17.65
N ILE A 465 -4.03 -5.79 18.45
CA ILE A 465 -2.62 -5.97 18.79
C ILE A 465 -2.04 -6.96 17.78
N HIS A 466 -1.29 -6.43 16.81
CA HIS A 466 -0.97 -7.11 15.56
C HIS A 466 0.55 -7.27 15.34
N HIS A 467 0.99 -8.27 14.57
CA HIS A 467 2.43 -8.49 14.27
C HIS A 467 3.38 -8.61 15.48
N LEU A 468 2.90 -9.01 16.68
CA LEU A 468 3.78 -9.31 17.84
C LEU A 468 4.91 -10.30 17.50
N ASP A 469 4.59 -11.27 16.65
CA ASP A 469 5.42 -12.39 16.24
C ASP A 469 6.25 -12.12 14.96
N ALA A 470 6.12 -10.94 14.34
CA ALA A 470 6.57 -10.71 12.97
C ALA A 470 8.09 -10.76 12.79
N ALA A 471 8.57 -11.66 11.92
CA ALA A 471 10.02 -11.91 11.73
C ALA A 471 10.85 -10.66 11.35
N TRP A 472 10.24 -9.69 10.66
CA TRP A 472 10.87 -8.44 10.26
C TRP A 472 10.91 -7.38 11.37
N SER A 473 10.16 -7.58 12.46
CA SER A 473 10.02 -6.60 13.54
C SER A 473 11.21 -6.62 14.50
N ASP A 474 11.73 -5.44 14.82
CA ASP A 474 12.64 -5.22 15.95
C ASP A 474 12.19 -3.98 16.73
N PRO A 475 11.77 -4.09 17.99
CA PRO A 475 11.69 -5.30 18.82
C PRO A 475 10.65 -6.35 18.36
N ASN A 476 10.69 -7.54 18.95
CA ASN A 476 9.79 -8.67 18.69
C ASN A 476 9.39 -9.34 20.03
N ILE A 477 8.26 -10.06 20.08
CA ILE A 477 7.82 -10.79 21.29
C ILE A 477 8.76 -11.94 21.67
N PHE A 478 9.43 -12.57 20.71
CA PHE A 478 10.37 -13.66 20.94
C PHE A 478 11.74 -13.17 21.38
N ASP A 479 12.39 -13.95 22.25
CA ASP A 479 13.76 -13.68 22.68
C ASP A 479 14.76 -14.08 21.58
N LYS A 480 15.55 -13.11 21.12
CA LYS A 480 16.54 -13.31 20.05
C LYS A 480 17.74 -14.15 20.46
N THR A 481 17.97 -14.36 21.76
CA THR A 481 19.08 -15.19 22.28
C THR A 481 18.86 -16.70 22.06
N TYR A 482 17.63 -17.12 21.73
CA TYR A 482 17.29 -18.51 21.45
C TYR A 482 17.28 -18.79 19.93
N ASN A 483 17.75 -19.96 19.51
CA ASN A 483 17.59 -20.47 18.14
C ASN A 483 16.19 -21.07 17.89
N ASP A 484 15.17 -20.57 18.57
CA ASP A 484 13.76 -20.93 18.36
C ASP A 484 12.85 -19.68 18.45
N THR A 485 11.55 -19.90 18.27
CA THR A 485 10.50 -18.92 18.54
C THR A 485 9.50 -19.47 19.59
N GLN A 486 10.03 -20.11 20.63
CA GLN A 486 9.27 -20.75 21.71
C GLN A 486 9.46 -20.07 23.07
N HIS A 487 10.31 -19.04 23.16
CA HIS A 487 10.63 -18.26 24.36
C HIS A 487 10.31 -16.77 24.14
N PHE A 488 9.63 -16.14 25.10
CA PHE A 488 9.30 -14.71 25.02
C PHE A 488 10.39 -13.82 25.64
N SER A 489 10.66 -12.69 25.00
CA SER A 489 11.47 -11.61 25.58
C SER A 489 10.70 -10.98 26.74
N LYS A 490 11.20 -11.15 27.97
CA LYS A 490 10.60 -10.58 29.18
C LYS A 490 10.47 -9.06 29.10
N GLU A 491 11.45 -8.39 28.51
CA GLU A 491 11.44 -6.92 28.37
C GLU A 491 10.36 -6.46 27.38
N ASN A 492 10.20 -7.15 26.25
CA ASN A 492 9.23 -6.75 25.25
C ASN A 492 7.80 -7.11 25.67
N LEU A 493 7.61 -8.23 26.37
CA LEU A 493 6.33 -8.59 26.97
C LEU A 493 5.88 -7.56 28.04
N ASP A 494 6.80 -7.06 28.90
CA ASP A 494 6.49 -5.99 29.86
C ASP A 494 6.02 -4.68 29.20
N LYS A 495 6.51 -4.36 28.00
CA LYS A 495 6.06 -3.18 27.23
C LYS A 495 4.65 -3.39 26.66
N VAL A 496 4.37 -4.59 26.14
CA VAL A 496 3.02 -4.96 25.64
C VAL A 496 2.02 -4.98 26.80
N ASP A 497 2.37 -5.59 27.93
CA ASP A 497 1.58 -5.59 29.16
C ASP A 497 1.24 -4.16 29.61
N PHE A 498 2.25 -3.28 29.63
CA PHE A 498 2.06 -1.89 30.02
C PHE A 498 1.11 -1.16 29.05
N PHE A 499 1.31 -1.32 27.73
CA PHE A 499 0.47 -0.68 26.72
C PHE A 499 -0.99 -1.16 26.79
N ILE A 500 -1.23 -2.47 26.95
CA ILE A 500 -2.57 -3.02 27.19
C ILE A 500 -3.19 -2.41 28.46
N SER A 501 -2.43 -2.25 29.54
CA SER A 501 -2.93 -1.61 30.77
C SER A 501 -3.30 -0.13 30.58
N GLU A 502 -2.60 0.59 29.70
CA GLU A 502 -2.90 1.99 29.38
C GLU A 502 -4.16 2.11 28.51
N LEU A 503 -4.37 1.19 27.58
CA LEU A 503 -5.61 1.08 26.80
C LEU A 503 -6.81 0.75 27.70
N GLU A 504 -6.64 -0.22 28.61
CA GLU A 504 -7.66 -0.62 29.58
C GLU A 504 -8.13 0.55 30.46
N LYS A 505 -7.18 1.30 31.05
CA LYS A 505 -7.48 2.48 31.89
C LYS A 505 -8.36 3.51 31.19
N ARG A 506 -8.31 3.57 29.85
CA ARG A 506 -9.03 4.53 29.00
C ARG A 506 -10.32 3.99 28.40
N GLY A 507 -10.70 2.75 28.70
CA GLY A 507 -11.91 2.13 28.13
C GLY A 507 -11.72 1.57 26.72
N VAL A 508 -10.47 1.35 26.30
CA VAL A 508 -10.12 0.78 25.00
C VAL A 508 -9.88 -0.73 25.18
N TYR A 509 -10.71 -1.55 24.53
CA TYR A 509 -10.62 -3.00 24.54
C TYR A 509 -9.52 -3.51 23.61
N ILE A 510 -9.23 -4.81 23.67
CA ILE A 510 -8.20 -5.49 22.88
C ILE A 510 -8.82 -6.55 21.95
N TYR A 511 -8.44 -6.54 20.68
CA TYR A 511 -8.45 -7.72 19.80
C TYR A 511 -7.01 -8.27 19.80
N LEU A 512 -6.83 -9.54 20.19
CA LEU A 512 -5.51 -10.19 20.25
C LEU A 512 -5.33 -11.25 19.15
N ASP A 513 -4.28 -11.13 18.35
CA ASP A 513 -3.91 -12.13 17.33
C ASP A 513 -2.98 -13.21 17.91
N LEU A 514 -3.13 -14.46 17.43
CA LEU A 514 -2.32 -15.61 17.87
C LEU A 514 -1.24 -16.08 16.88
N LEU A 515 -1.39 -15.81 15.58
CA LEU A 515 -0.37 -16.08 14.56
C LEU A 515 -0.53 -15.07 13.43
N VAL A 516 0.50 -14.27 13.16
CA VAL A 516 0.43 -13.23 12.13
C VAL A 516 1.53 -13.39 11.10
N HIS A 517 2.81 -13.25 11.50
CA HIS A 517 3.93 -13.20 10.56
C HIS A 517 5.22 -13.80 11.15
N ARG A 518 5.06 -14.80 12.03
CA ARG A 518 6.15 -15.61 12.60
C ARG A 518 6.99 -16.29 11.53
N GLY A 519 8.29 -16.01 11.53
CA GLY A 519 9.30 -16.85 10.90
C GLY A 519 9.77 -17.94 11.86
N PHE A 520 10.16 -19.10 11.34
CA PHE A 520 10.58 -20.25 12.14
C PHE A 520 12.10 -20.40 12.11
N LYS A 521 12.68 -20.97 13.18
CA LYS A 521 14.11 -21.27 13.29
C LYS A 521 14.33 -22.77 13.47
N GLU A 522 15.58 -23.23 13.36
CA GLU A 522 15.96 -24.64 13.49
C GLU A 522 15.47 -25.27 14.82
N GLY A 523 15.60 -24.57 15.95
CA GLY A 523 15.15 -25.02 17.27
C GLY A 523 13.63 -25.15 17.42
N ASP A 524 12.85 -24.58 16.49
CA ASP A 524 11.42 -24.88 16.37
C ASP A 524 11.16 -26.30 15.85
N LYS A 525 12.18 -27.03 15.36
CA LYS A 525 12.10 -28.41 14.86
C LYS A 525 11.03 -28.58 13.76
N VAL A 526 10.99 -27.61 12.85
CA VAL A 526 10.14 -27.60 11.65
C VAL A 526 11.01 -28.03 10.46
N ASN A 527 10.51 -28.95 9.63
CA ASN A 527 11.20 -29.33 8.39
C ASN A 527 11.18 -28.15 7.42
N ASP A 528 12.30 -27.88 6.75
CA ASP A 528 12.45 -26.74 5.82
C ASP A 528 12.05 -25.39 6.46
N HIS A 529 12.35 -25.19 7.77
CA HIS A 529 11.93 -24.01 8.54
C HIS A 529 12.28 -22.66 7.87
N ASP A 530 13.39 -22.63 7.15
CA ASP A 530 13.95 -21.52 6.38
C ASP A 530 13.17 -21.20 5.09
N LYS A 531 12.31 -22.13 4.64
CA LYS A 531 11.49 -22.04 3.42
C LYS A 531 9.98 -22.02 3.70
N ILE A 532 9.57 -22.12 4.97
CA ILE A 532 8.18 -21.94 5.38
C ILE A 532 7.84 -20.45 5.32
N ASP A 533 6.79 -20.10 4.57
CA ASP A 533 6.32 -18.71 4.45
C ASP A 533 5.89 -18.14 5.82
N ASN A 534 6.14 -16.85 6.03
CA ASN A 534 5.98 -16.20 7.33
C ASN A 534 4.52 -16.21 7.80
N GLY A 535 4.30 -16.48 9.07
CA GLY A 535 2.95 -16.74 9.59
C GLY A 535 2.40 -18.11 9.16
N ALA A 536 3.25 -19.01 8.65
CA ALA A 536 2.90 -20.33 8.16
C ALA A 536 1.73 -20.31 7.16
N LYS A 537 1.78 -19.40 6.18
CA LYS A 537 0.76 -19.32 5.11
C LYS A 537 0.63 -20.69 4.43
N VAL A 538 -0.61 -21.14 4.25
CA VAL A 538 -1.04 -22.45 3.75
C VAL A 538 -0.60 -23.64 4.64
N THR A 539 0.70 -23.79 4.89
CA THR A 539 1.34 -24.89 5.63
C THR A 539 0.86 -25.04 7.07
N GLY A 540 0.61 -23.92 7.76
CA GLY A 540 0.17 -23.88 9.16
C GLY A 540 -1.24 -24.41 9.40
N LEU A 541 -2.01 -24.66 8.34
CA LEU A 541 -3.37 -25.19 8.39
C LEU A 541 -3.42 -26.73 8.41
N TYR A 542 -2.30 -27.42 8.15
CA TYR A 542 -2.27 -28.90 8.12
C TYR A 542 -1.00 -29.56 8.68
N ASP A 543 0.11 -28.84 8.84
CA ASP A 543 1.31 -29.41 9.46
C ASP A 543 1.17 -29.54 10.98
N GLY A 544 1.21 -30.77 11.48
CA GLY A 544 1.02 -31.05 12.91
C GLY A 544 2.06 -30.41 13.85
N ARG A 545 3.29 -30.14 13.39
CA ARG A 545 4.30 -29.45 14.20
C ARG A 545 4.03 -27.95 14.25
N LEU A 546 3.67 -27.34 13.12
CA LEU A 546 3.28 -25.92 13.07
C LEU A 546 2.03 -25.66 13.94
N ILE A 547 1.02 -26.53 13.84
CA ILE A 547 -0.19 -26.47 14.70
C ILE A 547 0.18 -26.63 16.19
N ALA A 548 1.13 -27.51 16.54
CA ALA A 548 1.59 -27.65 17.92
C ALA A 548 2.33 -26.39 18.44
N LEU A 549 3.10 -25.71 17.59
CA LEU A 549 3.77 -24.45 17.92
C LEU A 549 2.78 -23.29 18.12
N GLN A 550 1.73 -23.22 17.29
CA GLN A 550 0.62 -22.27 17.47
C GLN A 550 -0.09 -22.47 18.81
N LYS A 551 -0.42 -23.73 19.14
CA LYS A 551 -1.05 -24.10 20.41
C LYS A 551 -0.18 -23.74 21.62
N LYS A 552 1.14 -23.99 21.55
CA LYS A 552 2.09 -23.57 22.59
C LYS A 552 2.07 -22.04 22.75
N TYR A 553 2.29 -21.29 21.66
CA TYR A 553 2.31 -19.83 21.67
C TYR A 553 1.03 -19.24 22.26
N ALA A 554 -0.13 -19.70 21.80
CA ALA A 554 -1.43 -19.23 22.29
C ALA A 554 -1.63 -19.52 23.78
N LYS A 555 -1.23 -20.72 24.24
CA LYS A 555 -1.31 -21.07 25.67
C LYS A 555 -0.40 -20.19 26.53
N ASP A 556 0.86 -20.03 26.11
CA ASP A 556 1.85 -19.28 26.89
C ASP A 556 1.48 -17.80 26.96
N LEU A 557 1.01 -17.22 25.85
CA LEU A 557 0.56 -15.82 25.79
C LEU A 557 -0.74 -15.60 26.58
N LEU A 558 -1.74 -16.47 26.45
CA LEU A 558 -3.03 -16.27 27.13
C LEU A 558 -2.96 -16.58 28.64
N LEU A 559 -2.12 -17.50 29.08
CA LEU A 559 -1.93 -17.80 30.51
C LEU A 559 -0.96 -16.85 31.22
N HIS A 560 -0.23 -16.00 30.49
CA HIS A 560 0.61 -14.94 31.04
C HIS A 560 -0.22 -13.98 31.92
N VAL A 561 0.39 -13.52 33.02
CA VAL A 561 -0.19 -12.55 33.96
C VAL A 561 0.39 -11.18 33.69
N ASN A 562 -0.44 -10.23 33.28
CA ASN A 562 -0.05 -8.84 33.10
C ASN A 562 0.25 -8.20 34.49
N PRO A 563 1.47 -7.74 34.76
CA PRO A 563 1.84 -7.19 36.07
C PRO A 563 1.19 -5.83 36.37
N TYR A 564 0.60 -5.14 35.39
CA TYR A 564 -0.08 -3.86 35.58
C TYR A 564 -1.60 -4.02 35.80
N THR A 565 -2.22 -5.06 35.25
CA THR A 565 -3.66 -5.33 35.43
C THR A 565 -3.93 -6.43 36.45
N GLN A 566 -2.90 -7.20 36.83
CA GLN A 566 -2.94 -8.33 37.78
C GLN A 566 -3.88 -9.48 37.34
N LYS A 567 -4.18 -9.56 36.04
CA LYS A 567 -5.02 -10.61 35.44
C LYS A 567 -4.19 -11.45 34.47
N GLN A 568 -4.63 -12.69 34.26
CA GLN A 568 -4.20 -13.45 33.07
C GLN A 568 -4.93 -12.91 31.86
N TYR A 569 -4.29 -12.80 30.69
CA TYR A 569 -4.94 -12.39 29.44
C TYR A 569 -6.23 -13.21 29.17
N LEU A 570 -6.18 -14.53 29.35
CA LEU A 570 -7.33 -15.44 29.24
C LEU A 570 -8.53 -15.08 30.15
N LYS A 571 -8.24 -14.42 31.27
CA LYS A 571 -9.20 -14.03 32.31
C LYS A 571 -9.54 -12.53 32.28
N ASP A 572 -9.02 -11.80 31.30
CA ASP A 572 -9.27 -10.37 31.18
C ASP A 572 -10.46 -10.06 30.25
N PRO A 573 -11.59 -9.54 30.76
CA PRO A 573 -12.71 -9.13 29.91
C PRO A 573 -12.38 -7.92 29.01
N ALA A 574 -11.24 -7.25 29.19
CA ALA A 574 -10.75 -6.25 28.25
C ALA A 574 -10.28 -6.86 26.92
N ILE A 575 -9.88 -8.14 26.89
CA ILE A 575 -9.62 -8.87 25.65
C ILE A 575 -10.96 -9.30 25.05
N ALA A 576 -11.53 -8.40 24.25
CA ALA A 576 -12.84 -8.53 23.65
C ALA A 576 -12.92 -9.61 22.56
N MET A 577 -11.84 -9.85 21.81
CA MET A 577 -11.80 -10.77 20.67
C MET A 577 -10.43 -11.41 20.51
N VAL A 578 -10.39 -12.62 19.92
CA VAL A 578 -9.14 -13.34 19.60
C VAL A 578 -9.18 -13.89 18.17
N GLY A 579 -8.12 -13.67 17.39
CA GLY A 579 -7.95 -14.23 16.04
C GLY A 579 -6.98 -15.42 16.04
N ILE A 580 -7.36 -16.55 15.43
CA ILE A 580 -6.51 -17.75 15.34
C ILE A 580 -5.29 -17.51 14.44
N VAL A 581 -5.50 -16.96 13.24
CA VAL A 581 -4.44 -16.72 12.26
C VAL A 581 -4.78 -15.56 11.32
N ASN A 582 -3.80 -14.71 11.02
CA ASN A 582 -3.98 -13.61 10.06
C ASN A 582 -3.87 -14.09 8.61
N GLU A 583 -4.85 -13.75 7.79
CA GLU A 583 -4.86 -13.86 6.32
C GLU A 583 -4.24 -15.17 5.81
N ASN A 584 -4.85 -16.29 6.20
CA ASN A 584 -4.40 -17.62 5.82
C ASN A 584 -5.59 -18.46 5.31
N SER A 585 -5.41 -19.18 4.20
CA SER A 585 -6.46 -19.84 3.43
C SER A 585 -5.83 -21.00 2.63
N LEU A 586 -6.44 -22.19 2.60
CA LEU A 586 -6.01 -23.28 1.72
C LEU A 586 -6.35 -23.03 0.26
N PHE A 587 -7.24 -22.09 -0.05
CA PHE A 587 -7.61 -21.75 -1.42
C PHE A 587 -6.50 -20.97 -2.15
N TYR A 588 -5.52 -20.44 -1.41
CA TYR A 588 -4.31 -19.81 -1.94
C TYR A 588 -3.20 -20.81 -2.35
N VAL A 589 -3.35 -22.13 -2.13
CA VAL A 589 -2.34 -23.15 -2.49
C VAL A 589 -1.88 -23.05 -3.95
N ALA A 590 -2.81 -22.80 -4.89
CA ALA A 590 -2.50 -22.70 -6.32
C ALA A 590 -1.64 -21.47 -6.67
N GLN A 591 -1.59 -20.47 -5.79
CA GLN A 591 -0.83 -19.23 -5.96
C GLN A 591 0.54 -19.28 -5.24
N GLN A 592 0.86 -20.41 -4.60
CA GLN A 592 2.10 -20.64 -3.82
C GLN A 592 2.94 -21.80 -4.41
N PRO A 593 3.46 -21.70 -5.65
CA PRO A 593 4.26 -22.76 -6.27
C PRO A 593 5.60 -23.04 -5.56
N TRP A 594 6.02 -22.19 -4.62
CA TRP A 594 7.25 -22.33 -3.83
C TRP A 594 7.06 -23.10 -2.50
N LEU A 595 5.91 -23.75 -2.27
CA LEU A 595 5.70 -24.60 -1.09
C LEU A 595 6.81 -25.67 -0.96
N PRO A 596 7.49 -25.79 0.20
CA PRO A 596 8.56 -26.77 0.38
C PRO A 596 8.11 -28.21 0.07
N GLU A 597 9.03 -29.01 -0.48
CA GLU A 597 8.71 -30.38 -0.91
C GLU A 597 8.13 -31.22 0.26
N SER A 598 8.66 -31.05 1.47
CA SER A 598 8.18 -31.75 2.66
C SER A 598 6.73 -31.36 3.05
N SER A 599 6.34 -30.11 2.83
CA SER A 599 4.95 -29.63 3.02
C SER A 599 4.03 -30.13 1.90
N THR A 600 4.48 -30.03 0.65
CA THR A 600 3.76 -30.54 -0.53
C THR A 600 3.49 -32.05 -0.41
N ASN A 601 4.47 -32.84 0.03
CA ASN A 601 4.33 -34.28 0.25
C ASN A 601 3.35 -34.62 1.38
N LYS A 602 3.31 -33.82 2.47
CA LYS A 602 2.29 -33.96 3.54
C LYS A 602 0.88 -33.67 3.01
N LEU A 603 0.69 -32.59 2.25
CA LEU A 603 -0.61 -32.25 1.66
C LEU A 603 -1.06 -33.31 0.63
N ASN A 604 -0.14 -33.84 -0.17
CA ASN A 604 -0.38 -34.97 -1.06
C ASN A 604 -0.85 -36.21 -0.30
N ALA A 605 -0.19 -36.59 0.79
CA ALA A 605 -0.59 -37.74 1.61
C ALA A 605 -1.99 -37.57 2.24
N LEU A 606 -2.34 -36.37 2.70
CA LEU A 606 -3.68 -36.04 3.20
C LEU A 606 -4.74 -36.15 2.10
N TRP A 607 -4.44 -35.67 0.89
CA TRP A 607 -5.29 -35.79 -0.30
C TRP A 607 -5.54 -37.25 -0.70
N GLN A 608 -4.50 -38.09 -0.77
CA GLN A 608 -4.69 -39.52 -1.06
C GLN A 608 -5.57 -40.21 -0.01
N LYS A 609 -5.41 -39.85 1.27
CA LYS A 609 -6.24 -40.37 2.36
C LYS A 609 -7.70 -39.93 2.23
N TRP A 610 -7.94 -38.71 1.76
CA TRP A 610 -9.29 -38.19 1.50
C TRP A 610 -9.95 -38.92 0.32
N LEU A 611 -9.26 -39.05 -0.82
CA LEU A 611 -9.77 -39.80 -1.98
C LEU A 611 -10.09 -41.27 -1.62
N LYS A 612 -9.18 -41.96 -0.92
CA LYS A 612 -9.41 -43.34 -0.44
C LYS A 612 -10.63 -43.46 0.49
N LYS A 613 -10.94 -42.42 1.26
CA LYS A 613 -12.14 -42.39 2.12
C LYS A 613 -13.42 -42.14 1.30
N LYS A 614 -13.38 -41.26 0.29
CA LYS A 614 -14.54 -40.92 -0.54
C LYS A 614 -14.89 -42.06 -1.52
N TYR A 615 -13.91 -42.52 -2.29
CA TYR A 615 -14.11 -43.44 -3.40
C TYR A 615 -13.89 -44.91 -3.06
N LYS A 616 -13.12 -45.23 -2.01
CA LYS A 616 -12.77 -46.60 -1.59
C LYS A 616 -11.86 -47.36 -2.58
N THR A 617 -12.29 -47.56 -3.83
CA THR A 617 -11.50 -48.26 -4.87
C THR A 617 -11.02 -47.33 -5.97
N HIS A 618 -10.10 -47.83 -6.81
CA HIS A 618 -9.61 -47.10 -8.00
C HIS A 618 -10.70 -47.04 -9.08
N ASP A 619 -11.43 -48.13 -9.28
CA ASP A 619 -12.50 -48.24 -10.28
C ASP A 619 -13.68 -47.30 -9.95
N ASP A 620 -14.05 -47.16 -8.67
CA ASP A 620 -15.07 -46.19 -8.22
C ASP A 620 -14.65 -44.73 -8.52
N LEU A 621 -13.35 -44.43 -8.49
CA LEU A 621 -12.80 -43.12 -8.84
C LEU A 621 -12.76 -42.91 -10.36
N ASP A 622 -12.33 -43.92 -11.14
CA ASP A 622 -12.29 -43.88 -12.60
C ASP A 622 -13.69 -43.70 -13.21
N ILE A 623 -14.73 -44.31 -12.60
CA ILE A 623 -16.13 -44.18 -13.02
C ILE A 623 -16.67 -42.77 -12.77
N GLU A 624 -16.45 -42.21 -11.57
CA GLU A 624 -16.97 -40.88 -11.23
C GLU A 624 -16.19 -39.77 -11.96
N TRP A 625 -14.86 -39.85 -12.00
CA TRP A 625 -14.02 -38.89 -12.73
C TRP A 625 -13.89 -39.30 -14.20
N SER A 626 -15.02 -39.34 -14.91
CA SER A 626 -15.06 -39.57 -16.35
C SER A 626 -15.52 -38.32 -17.12
N ASP A 627 -15.19 -38.27 -18.41
CA ASP A 627 -15.74 -37.28 -19.34
C ASP A 627 -17.22 -37.57 -19.68
N SER A 628 -17.84 -36.74 -20.51
CA SER A 628 -19.25 -36.92 -20.92
C SER A 628 -19.53 -38.20 -21.73
N HIS A 629 -18.49 -38.96 -22.10
CA HIS A 629 -18.57 -40.22 -22.85
C HIS A 629 -18.14 -41.42 -22.00
N GLY A 630 -17.80 -41.23 -20.72
CA GLY A 630 -17.36 -42.29 -19.81
C GLY A 630 -15.87 -42.63 -19.88
N ALA A 631 -15.04 -41.82 -20.54
CA ALA A 631 -13.59 -42.01 -20.55
C ALA A 631 -12.97 -41.46 -19.25
N PRO A 632 -12.13 -42.22 -18.50
CA PRO A 632 -11.52 -41.73 -17.27
C PRO A 632 -10.64 -40.48 -17.48
N LEU A 633 -10.77 -39.52 -16.57
CA LEU A 633 -10.00 -38.28 -16.51
C LEU A 633 -8.68 -38.42 -15.71
N LEU A 634 -8.34 -39.64 -15.26
CA LEU A 634 -7.05 -39.93 -14.62
C LEU A 634 -5.98 -40.21 -15.66
N GLU A 635 -4.81 -39.62 -15.44
CA GLU A 635 -3.61 -39.92 -16.22
C GLU A 635 -3.13 -41.37 -15.97
N SER A 636 -2.42 -41.94 -16.94
CA SER A 636 -1.99 -43.35 -16.89
C SER A 636 -1.15 -43.73 -15.66
N ASP A 637 -0.45 -42.76 -15.07
CA ASP A 637 0.38 -42.91 -13.87
C ASP A 637 -0.36 -42.61 -12.55
N GLU A 638 -1.59 -42.10 -12.62
CA GLU A 638 -2.45 -41.84 -11.48
C GLU A 638 -3.19 -43.12 -11.05
N LYS A 639 -2.83 -43.61 -9.87
CA LYS A 639 -3.37 -44.84 -9.28
C LYS A 639 -3.68 -44.64 -7.81
N LEU A 640 -4.95 -44.78 -7.44
CA LEU A 640 -5.42 -44.51 -6.08
C LEU A 640 -4.72 -45.42 -5.05
N ASN A 641 -4.54 -46.70 -5.37
CA ASN A 641 -3.84 -47.65 -4.50
C ASN A 641 -2.39 -47.21 -4.20
N LYS A 642 -1.64 -46.80 -5.23
CA LYS A 642 -0.27 -46.26 -5.14
C LYS A 642 -0.20 -44.85 -4.53
N GLY A 643 -1.30 -44.10 -4.50
CA GLY A 643 -1.36 -42.77 -3.94
C GLY A 643 -0.73 -41.69 -4.84
N THR A 644 -0.85 -41.83 -6.16
CA THR A 644 -0.26 -40.89 -7.14
C THR A 644 -1.25 -39.89 -7.75
N VAL A 645 -2.54 -39.95 -7.40
CA VAL A 645 -3.60 -39.08 -7.97
C VAL A 645 -3.40 -37.61 -7.60
N ARG A 646 -3.37 -36.70 -8.58
CA ARG A 646 -3.02 -35.28 -8.44
C ARG A 646 -4.28 -34.44 -8.18
N ARG A 647 -4.10 -33.33 -7.45
CA ARG A 647 -5.15 -32.29 -7.26
C ARG A 647 -5.38 -31.50 -8.55
N GLY A 648 -6.56 -30.90 -8.71
CA GLY A 648 -6.90 -30.01 -9.81
C GLY A 648 -6.33 -28.59 -9.65
N LYS A 649 -6.22 -27.83 -10.75
CA LYS A 649 -5.71 -26.44 -10.76
C LYS A 649 -6.83 -25.44 -10.37
N THR A 650 -7.10 -25.27 -9.08
CA THR A 650 -8.16 -24.39 -8.56
C THR A 650 -7.86 -22.89 -8.78
N MET A 651 -8.19 -22.37 -9.96
CA MET A 651 -7.93 -20.98 -10.37
C MET A 651 -9.17 -20.08 -10.24
N LEU A 652 -8.94 -18.80 -9.90
CA LEU A 652 -9.98 -17.76 -9.87
C LEU A 652 -10.63 -17.58 -11.24
N ALA A 653 -11.94 -17.27 -11.26
CA ALA A 653 -12.72 -17.08 -12.48
C ALA A 653 -12.11 -16.03 -13.43
N LYS A 654 -11.52 -14.95 -12.87
CA LYS A 654 -10.88 -13.87 -13.62
C LYS A 654 -9.66 -14.29 -14.45
N TYR A 655 -9.13 -15.49 -14.21
CA TYR A 655 -7.99 -16.08 -14.94
C TYR A 655 -8.41 -17.23 -15.88
N ARG A 656 -9.71 -17.53 -16.01
CA ARG A 656 -10.24 -18.55 -16.93
C ARG A 656 -11.04 -17.90 -18.08
N PRO A 657 -11.23 -18.60 -19.22
CA PRO A 657 -12.22 -18.20 -20.23
C PRO A 657 -13.62 -18.11 -19.63
N THR A 658 -14.46 -17.19 -20.13
CA THR A 658 -15.79 -16.86 -19.59
C THR A 658 -16.75 -18.06 -19.48
N GLU A 659 -16.59 -19.07 -20.34
CA GLU A 659 -17.45 -20.27 -20.39
C GLU A 659 -16.89 -21.46 -19.59
N ALA A 660 -15.71 -21.32 -18.98
CA ALA A 660 -15.09 -22.39 -18.21
C ALA A 660 -15.93 -22.80 -16.99
N LYS A 661 -15.79 -24.05 -16.58
CA LYS A 661 -16.36 -24.61 -15.35
C LYS A 661 -15.29 -25.41 -14.62
N ASN A 662 -15.52 -25.70 -13.34
CA ASN A 662 -14.69 -26.67 -12.63
C ASN A 662 -15.09 -28.10 -13.04
N ASP A 663 -14.10 -28.95 -13.33
CA ASP A 663 -14.29 -30.40 -13.47
C ASP A 663 -14.44 -31.09 -12.10
N LEU A 664 -14.70 -32.40 -12.06
CA LEU A 664 -14.88 -33.12 -10.79
C LEU A 664 -13.60 -33.20 -9.94
N ARG A 665 -12.42 -33.24 -10.57
CA ARG A 665 -11.10 -33.23 -9.88
C ARG A 665 -10.87 -31.89 -9.18
N GLU A 666 -11.21 -30.78 -9.82
CA GLU A 666 -11.16 -29.43 -9.26
C GLU A 666 -12.21 -29.24 -8.16
N LYS A 667 -13.46 -29.68 -8.36
CA LYS A 667 -14.52 -29.63 -7.35
C LYS A 667 -14.16 -30.41 -6.08
N ASP A 668 -13.58 -31.60 -6.24
CA ASP A 668 -13.09 -32.41 -5.11
C ASP A 668 -11.86 -31.80 -4.44
N THR A 669 -11.00 -31.13 -5.19
CA THR A 669 -9.87 -30.37 -4.63
C THR A 669 -10.36 -29.24 -3.73
N LEU A 670 -11.39 -28.48 -4.16
CA LEU A 670 -12.02 -27.44 -3.34
C LEU A 670 -12.69 -28.02 -2.08
N GLN A 671 -13.43 -29.12 -2.22
CA GLN A 671 -14.06 -29.82 -1.09
C GLN A 671 -13.03 -30.34 -0.08
N PHE A 672 -11.92 -30.90 -0.54
CA PHE A 672 -10.82 -31.36 0.31
C PHE A 672 -10.17 -30.20 1.09
N TYR A 673 -9.89 -29.07 0.42
CA TYR A 673 -9.36 -27.88 1.10
C TYR A 673 -10.34 -27.34 2.15
N TYR A 674 -11.63 -27.22 1.81
CA TYR A 674 -12.68 -26.84 2.77
C TYR A 674 -12.71 -27.75 4.01
N GLU A 675 -12.69 -29.07 3.83
CA GLU A 675 -12.74 -30.02 4.95
C GLU A 675 -11.48 -29.96 5.83
N LEU A 676 -10.30 -29.77 5.22
CA LEU A 676 -9.03 -29.70 5.94
C LEU A 676 -8.91 -28.40 6.75
N GLU A 677 -9.27 -27.26 6.15
CA GLU A 677 -9.27 -25.95 6.80
C GLU A 677 -10.32 -25.86 7.93
N LYS A 678 -11.56 -26.31 7.67
CA LYS A 678 -12.61 -26.42 8.69
C LYS A 678 -12.17 -27.29 9.86
N LYS A 679 -11.47 -28.40 9.61
CA LYS A 679 -10.93 -29.27 10.65
C LYS A 679 -9.89 -28.52 11.49
N TYR A 680 -8.97 -27.78 10.87
CA TYR A 680 -7.97 -26.97 11.56
C TYR A 680 -8.61 -25.91 12.48
N PHE A 681 -9.56 -25.13 11.96
CA PHE A 681 -10.27 -24.11 12.75
C PHE A 681 -11.03 -24.74 13.93
N ALA A 682 -11.73 -25.85 13.71
CA ALA A 682 -12.42 -26.56 14.80
C ALA A 682 -11.45 -27.12 15.86
N GLU A 683 -10.27 -27.60 15.44
CA GLU A 683 -9.23 -28.11 16.34
C GLU A 683 -8.61 -27.00 17.20
N MET A 684 -8.29 -25.85 16.60
CA MET A 684 -7.75 -24.68 17.30
C MET A 684 -8.80 -24.06 18.22
N PHE A 685 -10.05 -23.91 17.77
CA PHE A 685 -11.16 -23.42 18.59
C PHE A 685 -11.41 -24.29 19.83
N LYS A 686 -11.51 -25.61 19.64
CA LYS A 686 -11.66 -26.56 20.74
C LYS A 686 -10.48 -26.48 21.72
N TYR A 687 -9.27 -26.30 21.22
CA TYR A 687 -8.08 -26.12 22.07
C TYR A 687 -8.17 -24.84 22.91
N LEU A 688 -8.46 -23.68 22.31
CA LEU A 688 -8.62 -22.41 23.01
C LEU A 688 -9.71 -22.45 24.08
N ARG A 689 -10.85 -23.08 23.78
CA ARG A 689 -11.91 -23.33 24.77
C ARG A 689 -11.45 -24.28 25.88
N SER A 690 -10.67 -25.31 25.57
CA SER A 690 -10.16 -26.28 26.57
C SER A 690 -9.16 -25.69 27.55
N ILE A 691 -8.38 -24.68 27.17
CA ILE A 691 -7.49 -23.94 28.10
C ILE A 691 -8.24 -22.86 28.90
N GLY A 692 -9.54 -22.64 28.63
CA GLY A 692 -10.43 -21.77 29.39
C GLY A 692 -10.72 -20.40 28.79
N LEU A 693 -10.42 -20.16 27.51
CA LEU A 693 -10.70 -18.87 26.86
C LEU A 693 -12.21 -18.60 26.88
N LYS A 694 -12.60 -17.38 27.26
CA LYS A 694 -14.00 -16.92 27.28
C LYS A 694 -14.36 -16.02 26.10
N SER A 695 -13.45 -15.18 25.65
CA SER A 695 -13.67 -14.23 24.55
C SER A 695 -14.07 -14.93 23.25
N PRO A 696 -14.89 -14.31 22.37
CA PRO A 696 -15.18 -14.81 21.03
C PRO A 696 -13.91 -15.00 20.19
N VAL A 697 -13.94 -16.01 19.32
CA VAL A 697 -12.81 -16.40 18.46
C VAL A 697 -13.21 -16.37 16.98
N ALA A 698 -12.35 -15.76 16.16
CA ALA A 698 -12.38 -15.86 14.70
C ALA A 698 -11.23 -16.73 14.17
N GLY A 699 -11.37 -17.21 12.93
CA GLY A 699 -10.43 -18.09 12.27
C GLY A 699 -9.37 -17.30 11.53
N SER A 700 -9.66 -17.03 10.27
CA SER A 700 -8.91 -16.19 9.34
C SER A 700 -9.78 -15.03 8.86
N ASN A 701 -9.13 -13.89 8.69
CA ASN A 701 -9.69 -12.59 8.36
C ASN A 701 -9.40 -12.17 6.90
N HIS A 702 -9.06 -13.13 6.04
CA HIS A 702 -8.62 -12.94 4.66
C HIS A 702 -9.46 -11.92 3.86
N TRP A 703 -8.81 -11.22 2.93
CA TRP A 703 -9.48 -10.32 1.97
C TRP A 703 -10.26 -11.06 0.86
N GLU A 704 -10.17 -12.38 0.83
CA GLU A 704 -10.75 -13.30 -0.16
C GLU A 704 -12.27 -13.43 0.04
N ASN A 705 -13.05 -13.25 -1.04
CA ASN A 705 -14.48 -13.56 -1.06
C ASN A 705 -14.72 -14.97 -1.63
N ILE A 706 -14.21 -15.98 -0.92
CA ILE A 706 -14.33 -17.40 -1.31
C ILE A 706 -15.36 -18.07 -0.41
N GLU A 707 -16.48 -18.51 -0.99
CA GLU A 707 -17.64 -19.03 -0.24
C GLU A 707 -17.27 -20.22 0.68
N PHE A 708 -16.34 -21.08 0.27
CA PHE A 708 -15.87 -22.19 1.10
C PHE A 708 -15.04 -21.75 2.33
N ASP A 709 -14.14 -20.76 2.19
CA ASP A 709 -13.39 -20.18 3.32
C ASP A 709 -14.35 -19.45 4.28
N ILE A 710 -15.31 -18.68 3.75
CA ILE A 710 -16.37 -18.04 4.56
C ILE A 710 -17.17 -19.11 5.32
N LYS A 711 -17.51 -20.24 4.68
CA LYS A 711 -18.20 -21.38 5.30
C LYS A 711 -17.33 -22.13 6.32
N ALA A 712 -16.01 -22.16 6.17
CA ALA A 712 -15.09 -22.75 7.14
C ALA A 712 -15.01 -21.88 8.41
N ASN A 713 -14.84 -20.57 8.23
CA ASN A 713 -14.84 -19.58 9.32
C ASN A 713 -16.19 -19.49 10.06
N ALA A 714 -17.31 -19.69 9.37
CA ALA A 714 -18.66 -19.73 9.98
C ALA A 714 -18.83 -20.83 11.06
N GLY A 715 -17.90 -21.80 11.16
CA GLY A 715 -17.85 -22.75 12.27
C GLY A 715 -17.44 -22.15 13.62
N LEU A 716 -16.98 -20.90 13.66
CA LEU A 716 -16.45 -20.20 14.84
C LEU A 716 -17.45 -19.16 15.38
N ASP A 717 -17.05 -18.30 16.33
CA ASP A 717 -18.01 -17.41 17.00
C ASP A 717 -18.47 -16.25 16.11
N PHE A 718 -17.57 -15.68 15.30
CA PHE A 718 -17.85 -14.54 14.43
C PHE A 718 -17.10 -14.63 13.10
N ILE A 719 -17.57 -13.86 12.11
CA ILE A 719 -16.87 -13.67 10.83
C ILE A 719 -16.05 -12.39 10.91
N ASP A 720 -14.81 -12.45 10.47
CA ASP A 720 -13.89 -11.31 10.39
C ASP A 720 -13.34 -11.19 8.97
N ARG A 721 -13.25 -10.01 8.36
CA ARG A 721 -12.77 -9.85 6.97
C ARG A 721 -12.00 -8.56 6.73
N HIS A 722 -11.02 -8.62 5.83
CA HIS A 722 -10.17 -7.50 5.44
C HIS A 722 -10.54 -6.93 4.07
N ARG A 723 -10.34 -5.62 3.84
CA ARG A 723 -10.29 -5.08 2.48
C ARG A 723 -9.65 -3.69 2.42
N TYR A 724 -8.85 -3.47 1.39
CA TYR A 724 -8.29 -2.15 1.08
C TYR A 724 -8.87 -1.59 -0.22
N TRP A 725 -8.94 -0.26 -0.30
CA TRP A 725 -9.20 0.46 -1.53
C TRP A 725 -7.89 1.06 -2.05
N ASN A 726 -7.59 0.81 -3.32
CA ASN A 726 -6.42 1.36 -4.01
C ASN A 726 -5.11 1.03 -3.25
N HIS A 727 -4.94 -0.24 -2.87
CA HIS A 727 -3.80 -0.72 -2.10
C HIS A 727 -2.48 -0.50 -2.89
N PRO A 728 -1.42 0.02 -2.25
CA PRO A 728 -0.10 0.17 -2.86
C PRO A 728 0.41 -1.12 -3.49
N GLN A 729 1.04 -1.02 -4.66
CA GLN A 729 1.63 -2.13 -5.39
C GLN A 729 3.15 -2.01 -5.43
N PHE A 730 3.83 -3.15 -5.56
CA PHE A 730 5.29 -3.30 -5.72
C PHE A 730 6.14 -2.80 -4.54
N GLY A 731 5.57 -2.68 -3.34
CA GLY A 731 6.32 -2.39 -2.12
C GLY A 731 5.50 -1.64 -1.07
N TYR A 732 6.19 -0.94 -0.20
CA TYR A 732 5.64 -0.07 0.84
C TYR A 732 6.41 1.25 0.90
N GLY A 733 5.80 2.26 1.50
CA GLY A 733 6.35 3.62 1.65
C GLY A 733 6.19 4.47 0.39
N THR A 734 7.31 5.09 -0.02
CA THR A 734 7.36 6.16 -1.02
C THR A 734 7.48 5.66 -2.47
N GLY A 735 8.11 4.49 -2.67
CA GLY A 735 8.42 3.91 -3.99
C GLY A 735 7.27 3.15 -4.66
N VAL A 736 6.06 3.22 -4.10
CA VAL A 736 4.91 2.39 -4.47
C VAL A 736 4.18 2.88 -5.74
N VAL A 737 3.35 2.00 -6.29
CA VAL A 737 2.37 2.33 -7.34
C VAL A 737 0.95 2.24 -6.80
N PHE A 738 0.05 3.06 -7.34
CA PHE A 738 -1.36 3.16 -6.96
C PHE A 738 -2.18 3.68 -8.14
N ASP A 739 -3.47 3.35 -8.25
CA ASP A 739 -4.31 3.75 -9.40
C ASP A 739 -4.92 5.16 -9.26
N ASN A 740 -4.73 5.81 -8.11
CA ASN A 740 -5.31 7.13 -7.75
C ASN A 740 -6.82 7.29 -8.04
N LEU A 741 -7.62 6.29 -7.68
CA LEU A 741 -9.07 6.29 -7.88
C LEU A 741 -9.83 6.69 -6.60
N SER A 742 -10.87 7.52 -6.74
CA SER A 742 -11.89 7.70 -5.69
C SER A 742 -12.89 6.54 -5.74
N MET A 743 -13.11 5.90 -4.59
CA MET A 743 -14.10 4.85 -4.38
C MET A 743 -15.52 5.31 -4.75
N ILE A 744 -15.83 6.60 -4.60
CA ILE A 744 -17.14 7.19 -4.89
C ILE A 744 -17.56 6.98 -6.36
N LYS A 745 -16.62 6.82 -7.28
CA LYS A 745 -16.91 6.54 -8.70
C LYS A 745 -17.24 5.06 -9.00
N TYR A 746 -16.97 4.14 -8.07
CA TYR A 746 -17.03 2.68 -8.26
C TYR A 746 -17.80 1.98 -7.11
N PRO A 747 -19.09 2.31 -6.88
CA PRO A 747 -19.87 1.74 -5.78
C PRO A 747 -19.85 0.20 -5.77
N GLU A 748 -19.90 -0.43 -6.94
CA GLU A 748 -19.93 -1.89 -7.11
C GLU A 748 -18.63 -2.60 -6.68
N LYS A 749 -17.51 -1.88 -6.65
CA LYS A 749 -16.19 -2.39 -6.18
C LYS A 749 -15.79 -1.87 -4.81
N SER A 750 -16.60 -0.97 -4.24
CA SER A 750 -16.27 -0.27 -3.00
C SER A 750 -16.07 -1.23 -1.83
N ILE A 751 -15.19 -0.88 -0.89
CA ILE A 751 -14.93 -1.67 0.33
C ILE A 751 -16.24 -2.14 1.01
N PRO A 752 -17.22 -1.25 1.31
CA PRO A 752 -18.43 -1.70 2.00
C PRO A 752 -19.30 -2.62 1.15
N ALA A 753 -19.29 -2.48 -0.18
CA ALA A 753 -20.06 -3.35 -1.07
C ALA A 753 -19.56 -4.80 -1.03
N ILE A 754 -18.23 -4.97 -1.11
CA ILE A 754 -17.57 -6.28 -1.13
C ILE A 754 -17.55 -6.94 0.26
N LEU A 755 -17.29 -6.19 1.32
CA LEU A 755 -17.25 -6.74 2.68
C LEU A 755 -18.64 -7.18 3.17
N ALA A 756 -19.69 -6.40 2.91
CA ALA A 756 -21.04 -6.76 3.37
C ALA A 756 -21.52 -8.10 2.78
N ALA A 757 -21.14 -8.41 1.53
CA ALA A 757 -21.46 -9.66 0.87
C ALA A 757 -20.86 -10.91 1.55
N GLN A 758 -19.98 -10.75 2.54
CA GLN A 758 -19.34 -11.83 3.29
C GLN A 758 -19.96 -12.04 4.69
N LYS A 759 -20.95 -11.22 5.10
CA LYS A 759 -21.67 -11.37 6.38
C LYS A 759 -22.48 -12.68 6.38
N VAL A 760 -22.20 -13.56 7.34
CA VAL A 760 -22.96 -14.80 7.53
C VAL A 760 -24.11 -14.56 8.51
N LYS A 761 -25.32 -14.98 8.14
CA LYS A 761 -26.52 -14.89 8.98
C LYS A 761 -26.32 -15.66 10.29
N GLY A 762 -26.71 -15.06 11.42
CA GLY A 762 -26.53 -15.64 12.74
C GLY A 762 -25.12 -15.53 13.32
N LYS A 763 -24.22 -14.78 12.67
CA LYS A 763 -22.86 -14.50 13.15
C LYS A 763 -22.63 -12.98 13.26
N PRO A 764 -21.96 -12.51 14.34
CA PRO A 764 -21.41 -11.16 14.37
C PRO A 764 -20.46 -10.97 13.20
N PHE A 765 -20.43 -9.75 12.67
CA PHE A 765 -19.52 -9.38 11.58
C PHE A 765 -18.53 -8.32 12.03
N VAL A 766 -17.26 -8.63 11.81
CA VAL A 766 -16.10 -7.82 12.16
C VAL A 766 -15.32 -7.51 10.89
N VAL A 767 -14.77 -6.30 10.84
CA VAL A 767 -13.75 -5.92 9.87
C VAL A 767 -12.55 -5.48 10.70
N SER A 768 -11.64 -6.42 11.00
CA SER A 768 -10.46 -6.11 11.84
C SER A 768 -9.39 -5.30 11.10
N GLU A 769 -9.51 -5.16 9.79
CA GLU A 769 -8.57 -4.39 8.97
C GLU A 769 -9.20 -3.83 7.69
N TRP A 770 -9.12 -2.52 7.50
CA TRP A 770 -9.43 -1.87 6.24
C TRP A 770 -8.70 -0.53 6.13
N ASN A 771 -8.40 -0.07 4.91
CA ASN A 771 -8.02 1.32 4.67
C ASN A 771 -8.23 1.79 3.22
N THR A 772 -8.27 3.10 3.04
CA THR A 772 -8.10 3.83 1.78
C THR A 772 -6.70 4.44 1.81
N ALA A 773 -5.76 3.95 1.00
CA ALA A 773 -4.33 4.19 1.21
C ALA A 773 -3.78 5.50 0.60
N TRP A 774 -2.77 6.08 1.27
CA TRP A 774 -1.87 7.11 0.72
C TRP A 774 -0.87 6.44 -0.26
N PRO A 775 -0.52 7.04 -1.41
CA PRO A 775 -0.52 8.48 -1.71
C PRO A 775 -1.55 8.99 -2.73
N GLY A 776 -2.68 8.29 -2.93
CA GLY A 776 -3.78 8.80 -3.76
C GLY A 776 -4.41 10.08 -3.19
N ASP A 777 -5.05 10.91 -4.02
CA ASP A 777 -5.66 12.19 -3.61
C ASP A 777 -6.89 11.98 -2.68
N TYR A 778 -7.50 10.79 -2.70
CA TYR A 778 -8.85 10.53 -2.18
C TYR A 778 -8.88 9.75 -0.86
N TYR A 779 -7.73 9.35 -0.31
CA TYR A 779 -7.56 8.51 0.88
C TYR A 779 -8.33 8.94 2.15
N PHE A 780 -8.73 10.21 2.26
CA PHE A 780 -9.56 10.68 3.38
C PHE A 780 -11.06 10.39 3.22
N GLU A 781 -11.53 9.83 2.09
CA GLU A 781 -12.93 9.50 1.88
C GLU A 781 -13.42 8.30 2.71
N GLY A 782 -12.51 7.39 3.08
CA GLY A 782 -12.81 6.12 3.72
C GLY A 782 -13.63 6.20 5.02
N PRO A 783 -13.21 6.95 6.06
CA PRO A 783 -13.81 6.84 7.41
C PRO A 783 -15.32 7.13 7.46
N ALA A 784 -15.75 8.22 6.84
CA ALA A 784 -17.17 8.61 6.86
C ALA A 784 -18.04 7.61 6.07
N ILE A 785 -17.54 7.10 4.94
CA ILE A 785 -18.23 6.10 4.12
C ILE A 785 -18.32 4.77 4.89
N MET A 786 -17.19 4.25 5.36
CA MET A 786 -17.10 2.94 6.02
C MET A 786 -17.94 2.87 7.29
N ALA A 787 -17.85 3.88 8.17
CA ALA A 787 -18.66 3.91 9.39
C ALA A 787 -20.17 3.95 9.09
N SER A 788 -20.58 4.72 8.08
CA SER A 788 -22.01 4.84 7.70
C SER A 788 -22.56 3.53 7.14
N TYR A 789 -21.83 2.87 6.23
CA TYR A 789 -22.27 1.60 5.67
C TYR A 789 -22.13 0.43 6.65
N ALA A 790 -21.10 0.39 7.50
CA ALA A 790 -21.00 -0.58 8.58
C ALA A 790 -22.19 -0.49 9.56
N LYS A 791 -22.67 0.73 9.83
CA LYS A 791 -23.87 0.95 10.65
C LYS A 791 -25.16 0.53 9.92
N LEU A 792 -25.29 0.82 8.63
CA LEU A 792 -26.41 0.36 7.79
C LEU A 792 -26.52 -1.17 7.80
N GLN A 793 -25.39 -1.86 7.67
CA GLN A 793 -25.27 -3.33 7.63
C GLN A 793 -25.43 -4.01 9.00
N ASP A 794 -25.51 -3.23 10.09
CA ASP A 794 -25.40 -3.68 11.48
C ASP A 794 -24.17 -4.59 11.69
N TRP A 795 -22.97 -4.02 11.50
CA TRP A 795 -21.70 -4.66 11.85
C TRP A 795 -21.37 -4.45 13.34
N ASP A 796 -20.68 -5.42 13.92
CA ASP A 796 -20.33 -5.44 15.33
C ASP A 796 -18.96 -4.80 15.60
N ALA A 797 -18.01 -4.89 14.65
CA ALA A 797 -16.76 -4.15 14.75
C ALA A 797 -16.18 -3.68 13.40
N LEU A 798 -15.50 -2.52 13.42
CA LEU A 798 -14.86 -1.88 12.27
C LEU A 798 -13.53 -1.23 12.71
N LEU A 799 -12.40 -1.78 12.28
CA LEU A 799 -11.06 -1.35 12.69
C LEU A 799 -10.25 -0.85 11.49
N GLN A 800 -9.89 0.44 11.47
CA GLN A 800 -9.11 1.02 10.39
C GLN A 800 -7.62 0.75 10.59
N PHE A 801 -6.91 0.26 9.58
CA PHE A 801 -5.47 -0.03 9.65
C PHE A 801 -4.67 1.16 9.11
N SER A 802 -3.76 1.79 9.86
CA SER A 802 -3.28 1.51 11.23
C SER A 802 -3.11 2.81 12.03
N PHE A 803 -2.77 2.70 13.32
CA PHE A 803 -2.53 3.86 14.18
C PHE A 803 -1.24 3.69 14.97
N ASN A 804 -0.11 3.76 14.26
CA ASN A 804 1.20 3.43 14.79
C ASN A 804 1.96 4.64 15.36
N SER A 805 1.67 5.87 14.90
CA SER A 805 2.44 7.05 15.34
C SER A 805 1.88 7.70 16.62
N PRO A 806 2.66 7.80 17.73
CA PRO A 806 2.23 8.49 18.96
C PRO A 806 2.06 10.01 18.78
N ARG A 807 2.69 10.59 17.75
CA ARG A 807 2.62 12.01 17.37
C ARG A 807 2.61 12.11 15.84
N TYR A 808 2.12 13.21 15.29
CA TYR A 808 2.20 13.45 13.84
C TYR A 808 3.67 13.52 13.36
N PRO A 809 4.01 12.95 12.19
CA PRO A 809 5.32 13.13 11.56
C PRO A 809 5.43 14.53 10.92
N GLU A 810 6.66 14.90 10.53
CA GLU A 810 6.94 16.16 9.82
C GLU A 810 6.58 16.09 8.33
N VAL A 811 6.52 14.87 7.77
CA VAL A 811 6.18 14.51 6.39
C VAL A 811 5.38 13.21 6.37
N PHE A 812 4.52 13.02 5.39
CA PHE A 812 3.97 11.71 5.05
C PHE A 812 5.04 10.83 4.42
N SER A 813 5.01 9.53 4.73
CA SER A 813 5.98 8.52 4.25
C SER A 813 5.44 7.09 4.33
N ASP A 814 4.59 6.78 5.32
CA ASP A 814 3.83 5.53 5.42
C ASP A 814 2.55 5.58 4.54
N ASN A 815 2.05 4.44 4.06
CA ASN A 815 0.84 4.36 3.21
C ASN A 815 -0.47 4.24 4.00
N PHE A 816 -0.42 3.75 5.24
CA PHE A 816 -1.56 3.24 5.99
C PHE A 816 -1.73 3.85 7.37
N ASP A 817 -0.68 4.40 7.99
CA ASP A 817 -0.76 4.96 9.35
C ASP A 817 -1.68 6.20 9.40
N VAL A 818 -2.95 6.01 9.73
CA VAL A 818 -3.94 7.08 9.81
C VAL A 818 -3.67 8.04 10.96
N ALA A 819 -2.83 7.64 11.92
CA ALA A 819 -2.28 8.53 12.93
C ALA A 819 -1.38 9.63 12.33
N SER A 820 -0.85 9.45 11.12
CA SER A 820 -0.02 10.44 10.43
C SER A 820 -0.84 11.45 9.62
N PHE A 821 -2.08 11.15 9.25
CA PHE A 821 -2.85 11.91 8.27
C PHE A 821 -3.93 12.84 8.90
N PRO A 822 -3.69 14.15 9.09
CA PRO A 822 -4.65 15.04 9.76
C PRO A 822 -6.00 15.18 9.03
N ASN A 823 -6.04 15.00 7.71
CA ASN A 823 -7.28 14.96 6.94
C ASN A 823 -8.06 13.66 7.21
N VAL A 824 -7.42 12.48 7.28
CA VAL A 824 -8.10 11.23 7.70
C VAL A 824 -8.57 11.34 9.16
N VAL A 825 -7.72 11.82 10.07
CA VAL A 825 -8.06 12.03 11.49
C VAL A 825 -9.29 12.93 11.65
N SER A 826 -9.44 13.97 10.82
CA SER A 826 -10.62 14.84 10.87
C SER A 826 -11.93 14.12 10.55
N GLN A 827 -11.89 13.11 9.68
CA GLN A 827 -13.07 12.32 9.32
C GLN A 827 -13.46 11.30 10.39
N LEU A 828 -12.57 10.96 11.33
CA LEU A 828 -12.89 10.11 12.50
C LEU A 828 -13.99 10.75 13.38
N GLN A 829 -14.07 12.09 13.41
CA GLN A 829 -15.13 12.82 14.10
C GLN A 829 -16.52 12.57 13.49
N VAL A 830 -16.60 12.33 12.17
CA VAL A 830 -17.83 11.96 11.46
C VAL A 830 -18.09 10.46 11.64
N ALA A 831 -17.05 9.64 11.50
CA ALA A 831 -17.12 8.19 11.59
C ALA A 831 -17.60 7.70 12.97
N GLY A 832 -17.08 8.28 14.06
CA GLY A 832 -17.50 7.97 15.43
C GLY A 832 -18.99 8.23 15.67
N GLU A 833 -19.51 9.39 15.22
CA GLU A 833 -20.94 9.69 15.33
C GLU A 833 -21.78 8.78 14.41
N ALA A 834 -21.26 8.39 13.25
CA ALA A 834 -21.98 7.51 12.32
C ALA A 834 -22.13 6.09 12.87
N PHE A 835 -21.05 5.53 13.46
CA PHE A 835 -21.02 4.14 13.90
C PHE A 835 -21.52 3.94 15.34
N TYR A 836 -21.09 4.76 16.31
CA TYR A 836 -21.48 4.55 17.72
C TYR A 836 -22.88 5.04 18.05
N SER A 837 -23.20 6.25 17.60
CA SER A 837 -24.43 6.96 17.97
C SER A 837 -25.65 6.41 17.22
N THR A 838 -26.80 7.05 17.42
CA THR A 838 -28.02 6.87 16.62
C THR A 838 -28.01 7.73 15.35
N GLY A 839 -26.84 8.21 14.90
CA GLY A 839 -26.68 9.02 13.70
C GLY A 839 -27.17 8.27 12.46
N ILE A 840 -26.47 7.21 12.07
CA ILE A 840 -26.99 6.25 11.08
C ILE A 840 -27.73 5.12 11.80
N THR A 841 -28.81 4.63 11.19
CA THR A 841 -29.60 3.50 11.69
C THR A 841 -29.37 2.26 10.83
N PRO A 842 -29.42 1.04 11.40
CA PRO A 842 -29.45 -0.20 10.64
C PRO A 842 -30.59 -0.24 9.62
N ALA A 843 -30.38 -0.95 8.51
CA ALA A 843 -31.43 -1.20 7.54
C ALA A 843 -32.58 -2.00 8.15
N LYS A 844 -33.82 -1.57 7.92
CA LYS A 844 -35.03 -2.26 8.40
C LYS A 844 -35.40 -3.47 7.54
N VAL A 845 -34.91 -3.51 6.31
CA VAL A 845 -35.06 -4.63 5.37
C VAL A 845 -33.71 -5.33 5.31
N THR A 846 -33.71 -6.66 5.26
CA THR A 846 -32.48 -7.45 5.14
C THR A 846 -32.62 -8.44 3.99
N VAL A 847 -31.55 -8.63 3.22
CA VAL A 847 -31.46 -9.63 2.15
C VAL A 847 -30.51 -10.72 2.62
N CYS A 848 -30.88 -11.99 2.46
CA CYS A 848 -30.06 -13.13 2.93
C CYS A 848 -30.00 -14.23 1.87
N GLU A 849 -28.94 -14.29 1.07
CA GLU A 849 -28.76 -15.36 0.08
C GLU A 849 -28.48 -16.71 0.75
N TYR A 850 -29.18 -17.77 0.34
CA TYR A 850 -28.88 -19.14 0.76
C TYR A 850 -28.01 -19.81 -0.30
N VAL A 851 -26.75 -20.06 0.02
CA VAL A 851 -25.75 -20.63 -0.90
C VAL A 851 -25.75 -22.16 -0.74
N SER A 852 -26.07 -22.88 -1.82
CA SER A 852 -26.11 -24.35 -1.82
C SER A 852 -24.71 -24.96 -1.91
N ASP A 853 -24.56 -26.20 -1.41
CA ASP A 853 -23.28 -26.92 -1.43
C ASP A 853 -22.72 -27.17 -2.84
N ASP A 854 -23.56 -27.17 -3.87
CA ASP A 854 -23.09 -27.29 -5.25
C ASP A 854 -22.62 -25.95 -5.83
N ALA A 855 -23.25 -24.82 -5.45
CA ALA A 855 -22.80 -23.48 -5.83
C ALA A 855 -21.41 -23.14 -5.25
N LEU A 856 -21.04 -23.72 -4.11
CA LEU A 856 -19.69 -23.59 -3.53
C LEU A 856 -18.60 -24.18 -4.44
N LYS A 857 -18.96 -25.17 -5.27
CA LYS A 857 -18.04 -25.93 -6.14
C LYS A 857 -17.88 -25.30 -7.53
N ASP A 858 -18.63 -24.25 -7.83
CA ASP A 858 -18.50 -23.49 -9.08
C ASP A 858 -17.22 -22.62 -9.09
N LEU A 859 -17.01 -21.85 -10.16
CA LEU A 859 -15.82 -21.00 -10.29
C LEU A 859 -15.73 -19.97 -9.16
N ILE A 860 -14.52 -19.83 -8.59
CA ILE A 860 -14.25 -18.88 -7.51
C ILE A 860 -14.34 -17.44 -8.04
N LYS A 861 -15.30 -16.66 -7.51
CA LYS A 861 -15.56 -15.26 -7.87
C LYS A 861 -15.23 -14.31 -6.70
N GLU A 862 -14.06 -13.68 -6.78
CA GLU A 862 -13.42 -12.95 -5.68
C GLU A 862 -14.04 -11.58 -5.32
N ASP A 863 -14.94 -11.04 -6.16
CA ASP A 863 -15.66 -9.78 -5.94
C ASP A 863 -17.19 -9.97 -6.05
N ARG A 864 -17.67 -11.17 -5.71
CA ARG A 864 -19.09 -11.53 -5.81
C ARG A 864 -19.94 -10.84 -4.74
N GLY A 865 -20.82 -9.94 -5.17
CA GLY A 865 -21.93 -9.44 -4.33
C GLY A 865 -22.98 -10.51 -4.04
N VAL A 866 -23.81 -10.30 -3.01
CA VAL A 866 -24.98 -11.16 -2.75
C VAL A 866 -25.90 -11.18 -3.98
N PHE A 867 -26.32 -12.37 -4.42
CA PHE A 867 -27.00 -12.61 -5.70
C PHE A 867 -26.27 -12.08 -6.95
N ASP A 868 -24.93 -12.00 -6.90
CA ASP A 868 -24.08 -11.35 -7.91
C ASP A 868 -24.44 -9.85 -8.13
N LYS A 869 -25.02 -9.20 -7.12
CA LYS A 869 -25.46 -7.78 -7.11
C LYS A 869 -24.82 -6.97 -5.98
N PRO A 870 -23.56 -6.51 -6.13
CA PRO A 870 -22.84 -5.78 -5.09
C PRO A 870 -23.52 -4.46 -4.68
N GLU A 871 -24.37 -3.88 -5.53
CA GLU A 871 -25.12 -2.65 -5.23
C GLU A 871 -26.14 -2.81 -4.10
N LEU A 872 -26.62 -4.04 -3.82
CA LEU A 872 -27.54 -4.32 -2.71
C LEU A 872 -26.93 -3.93 -1.35
N SER A 873 -25.63 -4.20 -1.18
CA SER A 873 -24.83 -3.86 0.01
C SER A 873 -24.78 -2.36 0.33
N LEU A 874 -25.07 -1.50 -0.65
CA LEU A 874 -25.09 -0.04 -0.48
C LEU A 874 -26.52 0.52 -0.33
N VAL A 875 -27.52 -0.35 -0.39
CA VAL A 875 -28.94 0.00 -0.29
C VAL A 875 -29.55 -0.54 0.99
N THR A 876 -29.18 -1.76 1.39
CA THR A 876 -29.81 -2.44 2.52
C THR A 876 -28.86 -3.43 3.18
N ALA A 877 -29.19 -3.92 4.38
CA ALA A 877 -28.35 -4.90 5.04
C ALA A 877 -28.40 -6.23 4.29
N VAL A 878 -27.23 -6.77 3.93
CA VAL A 878 -27.11 -8.05 3.23
C VAL A 878 -26.42 -9.08 4.10
N SER A 879 -26.66 -10.35 3.79
CA SER A 879 -26.01 -11.50 4.41
C SER A 879 -26.12 -12.71 3.49
N LYS A 880 -25.44 -13.79 3.88
CA LYS A 880 -25.57 -15.12 3.29
C LYS A 880 -25.69 -16.20 4.35
N SER A 881 -26.27 -17.33 4.01
CA SER A 881 -26.41 -18.52 4.85
C SER A 881 -26.02 -19.75 4.04
N PHE A 882 -25.39 -20.72 4.70
CA PHE A 882 -25.07 -22.03 4.14
C PHE A 882 -26.06 -23.12 4.62
N ASP A 883 -27.18 -22.69 5.22
CA ASP A 883 -28.29 -23.56 5.60
C ASP A 883 -29.22 -23.78 4.40
N LYS A 884 -30.15 -24.73 4.53
CA LYS A 884 -31.22 -24.89 3.54
C LYS A 884 -32.19 -23.70 3.58
N ALA A 885 -32.50 -23.13 2.42
CA ALA A 885 -33.50 -22.08 2.29
C ALA A 885 -34.88 -22.53 2.83
N PRO A 886 -35.63 -21.67 3.54
CA PRO A 886 -37.03 -21.94 3.93
C PRO A 886 -37.94 -22.17 2.72
N ASN A 887 -38.99 -22.99 2.89
CA ASN A 887 -39.91 -23.35 1.80
C ASN A 887 -40.60 -22.14 1.12
N ASN A 888 -40.86 -21.07 1.88
CA ASN A 888 -41.48 -19.82 1.39
C ASN A 888 -40.46 -18.67 1.43
N TYR A 889 -39.24 -18.91 0.96
CA TYR A 889 -38.17 -17.91 0.96
C TYR A 889 -38.41 -16.80 -0.07
N ASP A 890 -38.59 -15.56 0.40
CA ASP A 890 -38.53 -14.35 -0.41
C ASP A 890 -37.26 -13.55 -0.04
N PRO A 891 -36.32 -13.29 -0.97
CA PRO A 891 -35.15 -12.45 -0.73
C PRO A 891 -35.48 -10.95 -0.59
N SER A 892 -36.74 -10.53 -0.77
CA SER A 892 -37.21 -9.14 -0.79
C SER A 892 -36.57 -8.25 -1.88
N LEU A 893 -35.98 -8.84 -2.93
CA LEU A 893 -35.27 -8.11 -3.97
C LEU A 893 -36.15 -7.07 -4.68
N ASN A 894 -37.42 -7.38 -4.94
CA ASN A 894 -38.33 -6.45 -5.62
C ASN A 894 -38.55 -5.16 -4.83
N LEU A 895 -38.61 -5.23 -3.50
CA LEU A 895 -38.70 -4.06 -2.62
C LEU A 895 -37.40 -3.24 -2.68
N VAL A 896 -36.26 -3.91 -2.53
CA VAL A 896 -34.92 -3.29 -2.47
C VAL A 896 -34.51 -2.64 -3.80
N ASN A 897 -34.86 -3.26 -4.94
CA ASN A 897 -34.56 -2.75 -6.27
C ASN A 897 -35.17 -1.36 -6.55
N THR A 898 -36.24 -0.95 -5.85
CA THR A 898 -36.84 0.39 -6.00
C THR A 898 -35.93 1.53 -5.57
N TYR A 899 -34.92 1.23 -4.75
CA TYR A 899 -33.93 2.19 -4.25
C TYR A 899 -32.67 2.26 -5.13
N ILE A 900 -32.59 1.43 -6.16
CA ILE A 900 -31.50 1.39 -7.15
C ILE A 900 -31.94 2.19 -8.39
N GLY A 901 -31.31 3.33 -8.61
CA GLY A 901 -31.55 4.17 -9.78
C GLY A 901 -31.13 3.50 -11.09
N LYS A 902 -31.58 4.04 -12.23
CA LYS A 902 -31.25 3.49 -13.56
C LYS A 902 -29.74 3.28 -13.72
N LYS A 903 -29.36 2.07 -14.15
CA LYS A 903 -27.96 1.58 -14.29
C LYS A 903 -27.13 1.60 -13.00
N GLY A 904 -27.74 1.56 -11.80
CA GLY A 904 -27.02 1.57 -10.52
C GLY A 904 -26.28 2.88 -10.19
N SER A 905 -26.46 3.92 -11.00
CA SER A 905 -25.69 5.17 -10.91
C SER A 905 -26.08 6.10 -9.75
N VAL A 906 -27.22 5.81 -9.11
CA VAL A 906 -27.71 6.46 -7.89
C VAL A 906 -28.26 5.37 -6.99
N LEU A 907 -27.67 5.17 -5.82
CA LEU A 907 -28.08 4.17 -4.83
C LEU A 907 -28.58 4.90 -3.59
N LYS A 908 -29.79 4.58 -3.13
CA LYS A 908 -30.35 5.15 -1.89
C LYS A 908 -30.44 4.06 -0.84
N SER A 909 -30.04 4.37 0.38
CA SER A 909 -30.30 3.46 1.50
C SER A 909 -31.79 3.31 1.77
N THR A 910 -32.21 2.11 2.19
CA THR A 910 -33.58 1.79 2.64
C THR A 910 -34.01 2.56 3.88
N THR A 911 -33.07 3.13 4.63
CA THR A 911 -33.34 4.08 5.74
C THR A 911 -33.59 5.51 5.25
N GLY A 912 -33.26 5.83 3.99
CA GLY A 912 -33.31 7.18 3.43
C GLY A 912 -32.18 8.11 3.89
N GLN A 913 -31.22 7.61 4.68
CA GLN A 913 -30.18 8.43 5.32
C GLN A 913 -28.91 8.63 4.49
N MET A 914 -28.75 7.86 3.42
CA MET A 914 -27.60 7.87 2.50
C MET A 914 -28.08 7.86 1.04
N GLU A 915 -27.46 8.70 0.20
CA GLU A 915 -27.50 8.59 -1.27
C GLU A 915 -26.06 8.56 -1.81
N TRP A 916 -25.73 7.54 -2.61
CA TRP A 916 -24.48 7.43 -3.37
C TRP A 916 -24.77 7.71 -4.84
N ASN A 917 -24.20 8.79 -5.38
CA ASN A 917 -24.41 9.23 -6.76
C ASN A 917 -23.07 9.18 -7.52
N SER A 918 -22.72 8.00 -8.06
CA SER A 918 -21.42 7.79 -8.70
C SER A 918 -21.23 8.63 -9.97
N LYS A 919 -22.32 8.89 -10.70
CA LYS A 919 -22.32 9.78 -11.87
C LYS A 919 -21.88 11.20 -11.50
N LYS A 920 -22.47 11.80 -10.46
CA LYS A 920 -22.00 13.09 -9.92
C LYS A 920 -20.64 12.95 -9.22
N GLY A 921 -20.35 11.79 -8.65
CA GLY A 921 -19.18 11.55 -7.80
C GLY A 921 -19.38 12.11 -6.39
N ILE A 922 -20.57 11.94 -5.81
CA ILE A 922 -20.92 12.47 -4.48
C ILE A 922 -21.63 11.39 -3.66
N ILE A 923 -21.34 11.31 -2.36
CA ILE A 923 -22.17 10.66 -1.36
C ILE A 923 -22.74 11.74 -0.43
N THR A 924 -24.03 11.66 -0.11
CA THR A 924 -24.67 12.52 0.90
C THR A 924 -25.12 11.71 2.11
N LEU A 925 -25.00 12.31 3.30
CA LEU A 925 -25.56 11.81 4.55
C LEU A 925 -26.67 12.77 4.99
N ASN A 926 -27.83 12.22 5.34
CA ASN A 926 -28.99 12.95 5.84
C ASN A 926 -29.60 12.20 7.03
N SER A 927 -29.15 12.54 8.24
CA SER A 927 -29.65 11.96 9.47
C SER A 927 -29.95 13.04 10.50
N GLN A 928 -30.56 12.64 11.62
CA GLN A 928 -30.84 13.59 12.71
C GLN A 928 -29.57 14.21 13.29
N LYS A 929 -28.42 13.51 13.29
CA LYS A 929 -27.19 13.96 13.98
C LYS A 929 -26.00 14.25 13.06
N ILE A 930 -26.07 13.78 11.81
CA ILE A 930 -25.06 13.98 10.76
C ILE A 930 -25.76 14.39 9.47
N ILE A 931 -25.40 15.55 8.93
CA ILE A 931 -25.83 16.03 7.62
C ILE A 931 -24.60 16.46 6.83
N GLY A 932 -24.52 16.15 5.54
CA GLY A 932 -23.47 16.68 4.68
C GLY A 932 -23.19 15.85 3.44
N ALA A 933 -22.05 16.11 2.80
CA ALA A 933 -21.64 15.45 1.58
C ALA A 933 -20.13 15.27 1.50
N ILE A 934 -19.71 14.26 0.74
CA ILE A 934 -18.31 14.03 0.37
C ILE A 934 -18.21 13.65 -1.11
N GLY A 935 -17.15 14.13 -1.78
CA GLY A 935 -16.84 13.80 -3.16
C GLY A 935 -16.42 15.01 -3.99
N TYR A 936 -16.71 14.97 -5.28
CA TYR A 936 -16.48 16.08 -6.22
C TYR A 936 -17.59 17.13 -6.03
N LEU A 937 -17.46 18.00 -5.02
CA LEU A 937 -18.50 18.93 -4.60
C LEU A 937 -18.49 20.27 -5.36
N LYS A 938 -17.44 20.55 -6.15
CA LYS A 938 -17.24 21.86 -6.77
C LYS A 938 -18.41 22.32 -7.63
N SER A 939 -18.93 23.50 -7.31
CA SER A 939 -20.05 24.15 -8.00
C SER A 939 -21.37 23.36 -7.99
N ILE A 940 -21.47 22.27 -7.22
CA ILE A 940 -22.71 21.51 -7.07
C ILE A 940 -23.45 22.02 -5.82
N PRO A 941 -24.67 22.59 -5.97
CA PRO A 941 -25.46 23.00 -4.82
C PRO A 941 -25.98 21.76 -4.09
N ILE A 942 -25.72 21.71 -2.78
CA ILE A 942 -26.21 20.67 -1.88
C ILE A 942 -27.28 21.29 -0.98
N GLU A 943 -28.49 20.73 -1.00
CA GLU A 943 -29.59 21.07 -0.11
C GLU A 943 -29.99 19.82 0.66
N ILE A 944 -29.75 19.81 1.99
CA ILE A 944 -30.09 18.68 2.85
C ILE A 944 -30.72 19.21 4.14
N ALA A 945 -31.97 18.80 4.40
CA ALA A 945 -32.82 19.33 5.46
C ALA A 945 -32.88 20.88 5.43
N ASN A 946 -32.43 21.58 6.48
CA ASN A 946 -32.38 23.04 6.54
C ASN A 946 -30.98 23.62 6.23
N ILE A 947 -30.02 22.81 5.80
CA ILE A 947 -28.65 23.24 5.48
C ILE A 947 -28.45 23.22 3.97
N ASN A 948 -28.11 24.38 3.44
CA ASN A 948 -27.72 24.60 2.05
C ASN A 948 -26.24 24.95 1.98
N PHE A 949 -25.50 24.38 1.04
CA PHE A 949 -24.12 24.81 0.79
C PHE A 949 -23.66 24.62 -0.66
N THR A 950 -22.66 25.40 -1.04
CA THR A 950 -21.87 25.25 -2.27
C THR A 950 -20.39 25.23 -1.90
N VAL A 951 -19.62 24.41 -2.62
CA VAL A 951 -18.16 24.26 -2.42
C VAL A 951 -17.42 24.71 -3.68
N ASP A 952 -16.27 25.36 -3.54
CA ASP A 952 -15.37 25.78 -4.64
C ASP A 952 -14.06 24.97 -4.66
N THR A 953 -13.79 24.20 -3.60
CA THR A 953 -12.78 23.14 -3.57
C THR A 953 -13.24 21.93 -4.41
N ASP A 954 -12.33 21.32 -5.17
CA ASP A 954 -12.64 20.30 -6.18
C ASP A 954 -13.24 19.01 -5.59
N PHE A 955 -12.41 18.26 -4.86
CA PHE A 955 -12.82 17.11 -4.06
C PHE A 955 -12.74 17.48 -2.57
N ALA A 956 -13.86 17.33 -1.85
CA ALA A 956 -13.98 17.77 -0.47
C ALA A 956 -15.01 16.94 0.32
N SER A 957 -14.88 16.98 1.64
CA SER A 957 -15.84 16.51 2.63
C SER A 957 -16.35 17.71 3.42
N LEU A 958 -17.68 17.83 3.56
CA LEU A 958 -18.31 18.84 4.41
C LEU A 958 -19.47 18.21 5.18
N PHE A 959 -19.27 17.94 6.47
CA PHE A 959 -20.24 17.33 7.37
C PHE A 959 -20.52 18.19 8.60
N PHE A 960 -21.77 18.22 9.03
CA PHE A 960 -22.28 18.85 10.24
C PHE A 960 -22.62 17.72 11.23
N VAL A 961 -21.96 17.71 12.37
CA VAL A 961 -21.97 16.61 13.35
C VAL A 961 -22.40 17.14 14.71
N SER A 962 -23.42 16.54 15.32
CA SER A 962 -23.86 16.90 16.68
C SER A 962 -22.79 16.55 17.72
N LYS A 963 -22.56 17.46 18.68
CA LYS A 963 -21.59 17.29 19.79
C LYS A 963 -22.22 17.33 21.17
N ASP A 964 -23.55 17.38 21.26
CA ASP A 964 -24.32 17.25 22.50
C ASP A 964 -25.32 16.06 22.46
N GLY A 965 -25.18 15.18 21.46
CA GLY A 965 -25.99 13.97 21.30
C GLY A 965 -27.43 14.22 20.84
N LYS A 966 -27.83 15.48 20.58
CA LYS A 966 -29.18 15.86 20.13
C LYS A 966 -29.28 15.92 18.60
N PRO A 967 -30.49 15.90 18.02
CA PRO A 967 -30.69 16.22 16.61
C PRO A 967 -30.10 17.60 16.24
N LEU A 968 -29.57 17.77 15.03
CA LEU A 968 -28.94 19.01 14.54
C LEU A 968 -29.90 20.23 14.53
N ALA A 969 -31.20 20.00 14.53
CA ALA A 969 -32.21 21.05 14.71
C ALA A 969 -32.24 21.61 16.14
N GLU A 970 -31.93 20.79 17.14
CA GLU A 970 -32.00 21.12 18.58
C GLU A 970 -30.63 21.26 19.25
N SER A 971 -29.57 20.80 18.58
CA SER A 971 -28.21 20.80 19.10
C SER A 971 -27.68 22.23 19.31
N LYS A 972 -27.02 22.43 20.46
CA LYS A 972 -26.33 23.68 20.82
C LYS A 972 -24.85 23.69 20.45
N LYS A 973 -24.31 22.55 20.00
CA LYS A 973 -22.91 22.39 19.61
C LYS A 973 -22.84 21.49 18.37
N ILE A 974 -22.58 22.10 17.22
CA ILE A 974 -22.45 21.38 15.94
C ILE A 974 -21.04 21.58 15.43
N LEU A 975 -20.27 20.50 15.32
CA LEU A 975 -18.97 20.49 14.67
C LEU A 975 -19.17 20.40 13.15
N VAL A 976 -18.65 21.36 12.40
CA VAL A 976 -18.49 21.28 10.95
C VAL A 976 -17.10 20.74 10.66
N VAL A 977 -17.05 19.56 10.06
CA VAL A 977 -15.81 18.93 9.56
C VAL A 977 -15.71 19.26 8.07
N ALA A 978 -14.69 20.03 7.69
CA ALA A 978 -14.48 20.56 6.36
C ALA A 978 -13.07 20.17 5.86
N THR A 979 -12.99 19.06 5.13
CA THR A 979 -11.73 18.38 4.80
C THR A 979 -11.52 18.30 3.29
N ALA A 980 -10.27 18.50 2.86
CA ALA A 980 -9.83 18.25 1.49
C ALA A 980 -8.44 17.58 1.49
N ARG A 981 -7.67 17.71 0.41
CA ARG A 981 -6.37 17.04 0.24
C ARG A 981 -5.31 17.53 1.22
N ALA A 982 -4.30 16.69 1.41
CA ALA A 982 -3.08 16.99 2.15
C ALA A 982 -1.89 16.31 1.46
N GLU A 983 -0.77 17.02 1.36
CA GLU A 983 0.48 16.60 0.69
C GLU A 983 1.70 17.19 1.42
N ASN A 984 2.88 16.61 1.21
CA ASN A 984 4.15 17.22 1.65
C ASN A 984 4.47 18.50 0.85
N THR A 985 5.26 19.41 1.42
CA THR A 985 5.64 20.65 0.71
C THR A 985 6.46 20.32 -0.53
N GLY A 986 5.86 20.59 -1.69
CA GLY A 986 6.55 20.54 -2.98
C GLY A 986 6.61 19.18 -3.64
N MET A 987 5.87 18.18 -3.14
CA MET A 987 5.72 16.83 -3.67
C MET A 987 5.47 16.79 -5.20
N ILE A 988 6.01 15.78 -5.87
CA ILE A 988 5.97 15.61 -7.34
C ILE A 988 5.60 14.16 -7.67
N TYR A 989 4.70 13.99 -8.63
CA TYR A 989 4.23 12.71 -9.13
C TYR A 989 4.52 12.53 -10.63
N ASN A 990 4.40 11.30 -11.13
CA ASN A 990 4.31 11.05 -12.57
C ASN A 990 3.04 11.69 -13.18
N THR A 991 2.93 11.69 -14.52
CA THR A 991 1.88 12.44 -15.25
C THR A 991 0.45 12.00 -14.95
N VAL A 992 0.25 10.75 -14.51
CA VAL A 992 -1.04 10.18 -14.12
C VAL A 992 -1.32 10.21 -12.61
N LYS A 993 -0.39 10.73 -11.78
CA LYS A 993 -0.41 10.57 -10.31
C LYS A 993 -0.57 9.10 -9.88
N THR A 994 0.19 8.16 -10.44
CA THR A 994 0.23 6.74 -10.00
C THR A 994 1.56 6.33 -9.35
N GLN A 995 2.55 7.23 -9.31
CA GLN A 995 3.83 7.04 -8.64
C GLN A 995 4.35 8.38 -8.11
N ILE A 996 5.01 8.38 -6.95
CA ILE A 996 5.76 9.53 -6.41
C ILE A 996 7.13 9.58 -7.10
N ILE A 997 7.53 10.78 -7.55
CA ILE A 997 8.85 11.05 -8.16
C ILE A 997 9.75 11.83 -7.20
N ASP A 998 9.15 12.75 -6.44
CA ASP A 998 9.77 13.43 -5.30
C ASP A 998 8.74 13.51 -4.16
N ILE A 999 9.11 12.99 -2.99
CA ILE A 999 8.26 12.97 -1.80
C ILE A 999 8.04 14.38 -1.20
N GLY A 1000 8.85 15.37 -1.60
CA GLY A 1000 8.84 16.73 -1.06
C GLY A 1000 9.47 16.85 0.33
N ASP A 1001 9.26 17.99 0.98
CA ASP A 1001 9.81 18.30 2.30
C ASP A 1001 8.71 18.59 3.35
N ALA A 1002 9.11 18.70 4.61
CA ALA A 1002 8.32 19.35 5.64
C ALA A 1002 8.14 20.86 5.36
N PRO A 1003 7.03 21.48 5.79
CA PRO A 1003 5.91 20.86 6.51
C PRO A 1003 4.87 20.20 5.59
N ILE A 1004 3.99 19.40 6.17
CA ILE A 1004 2.73 18.98 5.53
C ILE A 1004 1.86 20.22 5.24
N LEU A 1005 1.23 20.25 4.07
CA LEU A 1005 0.30 21.28 3.63
C LEU A 1005 -1.12 20.72 3.50
N LEU A 1006 -2.11 21.53 3.88
CA LEU A 1006 -3.54 21.17 3.85
C LEU A 1006 -4.31 22.08 2.90
N GLU A 1007 -5.12 21.47 2.03
CA GLU A 1007 -6.09 22.19 1.21
C GLU A 1007 -7.24 22.72 2.07
N GLY A 1008 -7.42 24.03 2.10
CA GLY A 1008 -8.56 24.63 2.77
C GLY A 1008 -9.85 24.43 1.97
N VAL A 1009 -10.90 23.91 2.63
CA VAL A 1009 -12.24 23.90 2.04
C VAL A 1009 -12.77 25.32 1.94
N LYS A 1010 -13.07 25.77 0.72
CA LYS A 1010 -13.78 27.02 0.46
C LYS A 1010 -15.24 26.70 0.18
N ALA A 1011 -16.15 27.18 1.02
CA ALA A 1011 -17.58 26.91 0.92
C ALA A 1011 -18.44 28.09 1.39
N SER A 1012 -19.60 28.28 0.78
CA SER A 1012 -20.64 29.19 1.25
C SER A 1012 -21.76 28.36 1.87
N ILE A 1013 -22.13 28.66 3.11
CA ILE A 1013 -23.12 27.90 3.90
C ILE A 1013 -24.30 28.80 4.25
N ASN A 1014 -25.51 28.26 4.12
CA ASN A 1014 -26.78 28.87 4.49
C ASN A 1014 -27.57 27.90 5.38
N ILE A 1015 -27.90 28.31 6.60
CA ILE A 1015 -28.74 27.53 7.53
C ILE A 1015 -30.11 28.22 7.62
N LYS A 1016 -31.13 27.56 7.06
CA LYS A 1016 -32.53 28.02 7.05
C LYS A 1016 -33.21 27.82 8.41
N ASN A 1017 -34.24 28.62 8.66
CA ASN A 1017 -35.10 28.58 9.86
C ASN A 1017 -34.31 28.74 11.17
N SER A 1018 -33.38 29.71 11.19
CA SER A 1018 -32.52 29.98 12.34
C SER A 1018 -32.82 31.35 12.94
N SER A 1019 -32.92 31.40 14.27
CA SER A 1019 -33.03 32.66 15.04
C SER A 1019 -31.68 33.37 15.16
N ALA A 1020 -31.70 34.61 15.65
CA ALA A 1020 -30.50 35.28 16.13
C ALA A 1020 -29.87 34.49 17.30
N GLY A 1021 -28.55 34.64 17.50
CA GLY A 1021 -27.79 33.97 18.57
C GLY A 1021 -26.87 32.84 18.12
N ILE A 1022 -26.77 32.53 16.83
CA ILE A 1022 -25.76 31.58 16.34
C ILE A 1022 -24.41 32.27 16.19
N HIS A 1023 -23.40 31.66 16.81
CA HIS A 1023 -21.99 32.01 16.63
C HIS A 1023 -21.25 30.85 15.95
N VAL A 1024 -20.31 31.17 15.08
CA VAL A 1024 -19.50 30.18 14.34
C VAL A 1024 -18.03 30.48 14.60
N TYR A 1025 -17.28 29.49 15.08
CA TYR A 1025 -15.86 29.63 15.38
C TYR A 1025 -15.02 28.69 14.53
N SER A 1026 -13.86 29.13 14.02
CA SER A 1026 -12.83 28.18 13.59
C SER A 1026 -12.25 27.46 14.82
N VAL A 1027 -11.84 26.21 14.67
CA VAL A 1027 -11.33 25.38 15.78
C VAL A 1027 -9.89 24.93 15.46
N GLY A 1028 -9.01 24.88 16.46
CA GLY A 1028 -7.64 24.37 16.33
C GLY A 1028 -7.57 22.85 16.23
N PHE A 1029 -6.40 22.31 15.85
CA PHE A 1029 -6.18 20.85 15.89
C PHE A 1029 -6.15 20.32 17.34
N ASP A 1030 -5.88 21.20 18.31
CA ASP A 1030 -6.04 20.94 19.75
C ASP A 1030 -7.51 20.90 20.24
N GLY A 1031 -8.48 21.22 19.37
CA GLY A 1031 -9.92 21.23 19.64
C GLY A 1031 -10.45 22.48 20.33
N LYS A 1032 -9.66 23.55 20.48
CA LYS A 1032 -10.12 24.83 21.02
C LYS A 1032 -10.60 25.79 19.94
N THR A 1033 -11.57 26.65 20.25
CA THR A 1033 -11.99 27.74 19.35
C THR A 1033 -10.87 28.76 19.16
N LYS A 1034 -10.66 29.21 17.92
CA LYS A 1034 -9.62 30.18 17.51
C LYS A 1034 -10.21 31.57 17.24
N GLN A 1035 -10.99 31.71 16.17
CA GLN A 1035 -11.57 33.01 15.74
C GLN A 1035 -13.05 32.86 15.43
N GLU A 1036 -13.84 33.90 15.69
CA GLU A 1036 -15.24 33.95 15.25
C GLU A 1036 -15.31 34.26 13.75
N ILE A 1037 -16.23 33.58 13.05
CA ILE A 1037 -16.48 33.71 11.62
C ILE A 1037 -17.70 34.60 11.43
N THR A 1038 -17.56 35.65 10.63
CA THR A 1038 -18.63 36.63 10.39
C THR A 1038 -19.87 35.99 9.78
N THR A 1039 -20.97 35.97 10.54
CA THR A 1039 -22.29 35.53 10.08
C THR A 1039 -23.15 36.68 9.55
N LYS A 1040 -24.01 36.41 8.57
CA LYS A 1040 -25.00 37.36 8.04
C LYS A 1040 -26.42 36.79 8.15
N ASN A 1041 -27.26 37.45 8.94
CA ASN A 1041 -28.68 37.12 9.08
C ASN A 1041 -29.48 37.74 7.92
N LYS A 1042 -30.18 36.91 7.15
CA LYS A 1042 -31.06 37.36 6.05
C LYS A 1042 -32.22 36.39 5.88
N ASN A 1043 -33.45 36.90 5.85
CA ASN A 1043 -34.68 36.12 5.58
C ASN A 1043 -34.82 34.85 6.43
N SER A 1044 -34.68 34.98 7.76
CA SER A 1044 -34.72 33.85 8.72
C SER A 1044 -33.69 32.73 8.47
N ALA A 1045 -32.58 33.08 7.81
CA ALA A 1045 -31.46 32.19 7.57
C ALA A 1045 -30.12 32.87 7.92
N ILE A 1046 -29.14 32.05 8.31
CA ILE A 1046 -27.79 32.49 8.68
C ILE A 1046 -26.81 32.05 7.61
N ASN A 1047 -25.99 32.98 7.14
CA ASN A 1047 -25.05 32.80 6.05
C ASN A 1047 -23.63 33.04 6.55
N PHE A 1048 -22.69 32.16 6.21
CA PHE A 1048 -21.27 32.33 6.50
C PHE A 1048 -20.41 31.61 5.45
N GLU A 1049 -19.13 31.92 5.41
CA GLU A 1049 -18.17 31.31 4.48
C GLU A 1049 -17.05 30.61 5.23
N LEU A 1050 -16.65 29.45 4.71
CA LEU A 1050 -15.41 28.78 5.08
C LEU A 1050 -14.33 29.22 4.09
N LEU A 1051 -13.17 29.63 4.58
CA LEU A 1051 -12.07 30.16 3.76
C LEU A 1051 -10.75 29.45 4.11
N PRO A 1052 -9.85 29.18 3.14
CA PRO A 1052 -8.52 28.63 3.42
C PRO A 1052 -7.69 29.47 4.40
N SER A 1053 -7.94 30.78 4.46
CA SER A 1053 -7.32 31.71 5.43
C SER A 1053 -7.74 31.46 6.89
N ASN A 1054 -8.77 30.65 7.15
CA ASN A 1054 -9.13 30.23 8.51
C ASN A 1054 -8.16 29.17 9.09
N GLN A 1055 -7.35 28.53 8.24
CA GLN A 1055 -6.30 27.57 8.60
C GLN A 1055 -6.79 26.49 9.59
N THR A 1056 -7.82 25.74 9.16
CA THR A 1056 -8.42 24.65 9.93
C THR A 1056 -9.21 23.68 9.03
N LEU A 1057 -9.47 22.48 9.55
CA LEU A 1057 -10.44 21.51 9.01
C LEU A 1057 -11.76 21.49 9.82
N TYR A 1058 -11.89 22.35 10.84
CA TYR A 1058 -12.94 22.27 11.86
C TYR A 1058 -13.55 23.64 12.18
N TYR A 1059 -14.87 23.70 12.26
CA TYR A 1059 -15.60 24.87 12.76
C TYR A 1059 -16.64 24.42 13.79
N LEU A 1060 -16.91 25.24 14.80
CA LEU A 1060 -17.92 24.97 15.81
C LEU A 1060 -19.04 26.01 15.71
N ILE A 1061 -20.26 25.53 15.45
CA ILE A 1061 -21.49 26.32 15.52
C ILE A 1061 -22.06 26.17 16.93
N THR A 1062 -22.33 27.28 17.60
CA THR A 1062 -23.00 27.33 18.91
C THR A 1062 -24.33 28.07 18.84
N ARG A 1063 -25.29 27.68 19.70
CA ARG A 1063 -26.65 28.26 19.80
C ARG A 1063 -27.10 28.39 21.26
#